data_AF-A0A812V9D0-F1
#
_entry.id   AF-A0A812V9D0-F1
#
_cell.length_a   1.000
_cell.length_b   1.000
_cell.length_c   1.000
_cell.angle_alpha   90.00
_cell.angle_beta   90.00
_cell.angle_gamma   90.00
#
_symmetry.space_group_name_H-M   'P 1'
#
loop_
_entity.id
_entity.type
_entity.pdbx_description
1 polymer ?
#
loop_
_entity_poly.entity_id
_entity_poly.type
_entity_poly.pdbx_seq_one_letter_code
_entity_poly.pdbx_strand_id
1 'polypeptide(L)'
;MPQPCRLLVEAVLEVQGGLEADVEREQLPGCNLADRLSNADLEGLQLLRAASAELSDGAEAPEKAPGVQLLWPEVAQLWLGCWLPGMPKYLSPSVSTYLHCAKGLLSRMTWGAGQDNGTAMPTTSVSTAQGAAVDEEEQQKPGKVAAELLQALKLIGPDKGALASAQLLALRLTAEGKVGLSPANVIALNLFLSDTSFHSEVNTAMVSQFSQQPLPAVRERAADIYAAHAQLSAAIQALPARKVVCFRSIRFAGGMRDFLRGHRLGMDCYRPGSIVMWRHAASCTQDPALAEELALHGEPASASGVVFKIRRAASARPVAEFSATPEHQEVLFAPGTIFRVVGFYPCNQQSLRHFAAACSPLLLERHFPDQLAMERTAPPQHYLGQLADLVSEAQTARTQSCPDTAVRSRPPRRANQWGELPCRGCGEHLPPHRFSFQRSLCKMCYASNARAYYRTLRGNMVLLVNSARTRSRRKGWSCSLQMEHVLQMLLQQEGRCAYSGVPMEILFPNSNWRMSLERLDNSRAYCQRNCVLVAAEFNSPDHTRRPGVHQEHVRGSSQWSAEKVGSIRDACSSVVHLEVLKENVAVARHRSDGSSLFPYNRTLRGKSKLLAASAQTRSRRRGEECEINYTDILQMLLEQQGRCFYSGIPLQWYPHTDWMMSLERLDNNLGYVEGNCVLIANEFNTTDHSRHAVGEVRGSSQWSLAKVLHVWGRAGFL
;
A
#
# COMPACT_ATOMS: atom_id res chain seq x y z
N MET A 1 -12.11 -28.98 12.77
CA MET A 1 -11.34 -27.77 13.11
C MET A 1 -11.13 -26.98 11.82
N PRO A 2 -11.62 -25.74 11.67
CA PRO A 2 -11.31 -24.93 10.48
C PRO A 2 -9.81 -24.68 10.41
N GLN A 3 -9.20 -24.85 9.23
CA GLN A 3 -7.79 -24.53 9.03
C GLN A 3 -7.56 -23.03 9.25
N PRO A 4 -6.44 -22.61 9.90
CA PRO A 4 -6.12 -21.21 10.08
C PRO A 4 -6.03 -20.52 8.70
N CYS A 5 -6.77 -19.42 8.53
CA CYS A 5 -6.78 -18.64 7.30
C CYS A 5 -5.41 -18.01 7.05
N ARG A 6 -4.89 -18.18 5.83
CA ARG A 6 -3.56 -17.73 5.40
C ARG A 6 -3.71 -16.42 4.62
N LEU A 7 -3.11 -15.32 5.09
CA LEU A 7 -3.08 -14.06 4.35
C LEU A 7 -1.66 -13.47 4.42
N LEU A 8 -1.13 -13.06 3.28
CA LEU A 8 0.08 -12.24 3.19
C LEU A 8 -0.41 -10.80 3.02
N VAL A 9 0.31 -9.83 3.54
CA VAL A 9 0.06 -8.43 3.18
C VAL A 9 1.33 -7.98 2.50
N GLU A 10 1.37 -8.09 1.17
CA GLU A 10 2.47 -7.48 0.43
C GLU A 10 2.31 -5.96 0.41
N ALA A 11 2.48 -5.33 1.57
CA ALA A 11 2.81 -3.93 1.57
C ALA A 11 4.22 -3.81 0.99
N VAL A 12 4.30 -3.50 -0.31
CA VAL A 12 5.55 -3.16 -0.98
C VAL A 12 5.97 -1.78 -0.49
N LEU A 13 6.52 -1.79 0.70
CA LEU A 13 6.96 -0.66 1.46
C LEU A 13 8.23 -0.08 0.77
N GLU A 14 8.07 0.97 -0.04
CA GLU A 14 9.21 1.68 -0.65
C GLU A 14 9.71 2.79 0.29
N VAL A 15 10.99 2.74 0.64
CA VAL A 15 11.66 3.73 1.51
C VAL A 15 11.93 5.01 0.74
N GLN A 16 11.52 6.17 1.27
CA GLN A 16 12.01 7.47 0.79
C GLN A 16 13.36 7.80 1.46
N GLY A 17 14.42 7.98 0.65
CA GLY A 17 15.74 8.38 1.13
C GLY A 17 15.88 9.91 1.25
N GLY A 18 16.51 10.37 2.33
CA GLY A 18 17.11 11.71 2.43
C GLY A 18 18.41 11.80 1.62
N LEU A 19 18.78 13.02 1.24
CA LEU A 19 19.98 13.35 0.45
C LEU A 19 21.25 12.78 1.08
N GLU A 20 22.08 12.06 0.29
CA GLU A 20 23.55 12.08 0.45
C GLU A 20 24.31 11.47 -0.74
N ALA A 21 25.57 11.86 -0.84
CA ALA A 21 26.45 11.89 -2.01
C ALA A 21 27.12 10.56 -2.40
N ASP A 22 27.50 10.46 -3.68
CA ASP A 22 28.16 9.32 -4.30
C ASP A 22 29.59 9.08 -3.79
N VAL A 23 29.87 7.84 -3.37
CA VAL A 23 31.24 7.33 -3.16
C VAL A 23 31.38 6.02 -3.94
N GLU A 24 32.44 5.94 -4.75
CA GLU A 24 32.76 4.83 -5.66
C GLU A 24 33.16 3.53 -4.93
N ARG A 25 32.90 2.38 -5.59
CA ARG A 25 33.20 1.02 -5.10
C ARG A 25 34.48 0.47 -5.74
N GLU A 26 35.40 -0.03 -4.92
CA GLU A 26 36.36 -1.07 -5.31
C GLU A 26 35.86 -2.48 -4.93
N GLN A 27 36.25 -3.48 -5.72
CA GLN A 27 35.92 -4.90 -5.55
C GLN A 27 37.08 -5.67 -4.91
N LEU A 28 36.78 -6.60 -3.99
CA LEU A 28 37.70 -7.67 -3.58
C LEU A 28 36.97 -9.03 -3.45
N PRO A 29 37.66 -10.17 -3.67
CA PRO A 29 37.05 -11.48 -3.88
C PRO A 29 36.89 -12.32 -2.60
N GLY A 30 36.03 -13.34 -2.70
CA GLY A 30 35.43 -14.06 -1.58
C GLY A 30 36.27 -15.16 -0.93
N CYS A 31 35.73 -15.70 0.17
CA CYS A 31 36.22 -16.88 0.87
C CYS A 31 35.04 -17.65 1.50
N ASN A 32 35.15 -18.98 1.50
CA ASN A 32 34.18 -19.96 2.00
C ASN A 32 34.57 -20.40 3.42
N LEU A 33 33.60 -20.64 4.31
CA LEU A 33 33.84 -20.94 5.73
C LEU A 33 33.35 -22.35 6.11
N ALA A 34 34.22 -23.17 6.69
CA ALA A 34 33.87 -24.21 7.66
C ALA A 34 35.07 -24.56 8.59
N ASP A 35 34.81 -24.38 9.88
CA ASP A 35 35.39 -24.94 11.11
C ASP A 35 36.82 -24.68 11.64
N ARG A 36 36.78 -24.25 12.92
CA ARG A 36 37.77 -24.16 14.02
C ARG A 36 38.46 -22.81 14.25
N LEU A 37 38.54 -22.45 15.54
CA LEU A 37 39.16 -21.25 16.10
C LEU A 37 40.48 -20.94 15.38
N SER A 38 40.61 -19.71 14.90
CA SER A 38 41.80 -19.27 14.18
C SER A 38 42.90 -18.88 15.18
N ASN A 39 44.16 -18.92 14.77
CA ASN A 39 45.28 -18.44 15.59
C ASN A 39 45.10 -16.96 16.01
N ALA A 40 44.30 -16.17 15.28
CA ALA A 40 43.95 -14.80 15.63
C ALA A 40 43.10 -14.70 16.91
N ASP A 41 42.27 -15.71 17.20
CA ASP A 41 41.46 -15.76 18.44
C ASP A 41 42.35 -16.02 19.68
N LEU A 42 43.45 -16.75 19.50
CA LEU A 42 44.45 -17.01 20.56
C LEU A 42 45.39 -15.81 20.75
N GLU A 43 45.79 -15.14 19.67
CA GLU A 43 46.58 -13.89 19.74
C GLU A 43 45.78 -12.76 20.40
N GLY A 44 44.50 -12.62 20.10
CA GLY A 44 43.63 -11.63 20.77
C GLY A 44 43.55 -11.83 22.29
N LEU A 45 43.51 -13.08 22.75
CA LEU A 45 43.53 -13.43 24.18
C LEU A 45 44.90 -13.17 24.83
N GLN A 46 46.01 -13.28 24.09
CA GLN A 46 47.35 -12.97 24.58
C GLN A 46 47.57 -11.45 24.66
N LEU A 47 47.10 -10.68 23.67
CA LEU A 47 47.13 -9.21 23.70
C LEU A 47 46.26 -8.65 24.84
N LEU A 48 45.13 -9.29 25.15
CA LEU A 48 44.29 -8.98 26.33
C LEU A 48 45.03 -9.19 27.65
N ARG A 49 45.85 -10.25 27.77
CA ARG A 49 46.67 -10.50 28.96
C ARG A 49 47.83 -9.51 29.08
N ALA A 50 48.43 -9.12 27.96
CA ALA A 50 49.51 -8.13 27.93
C ALA A 50 49.01 -6.72 28.29
N ALA A 51 47.91 -6.26 27.70
CA ALA A 51 47.29 -4.97 28.01
C ALA A 51 46.80 -4.89 29.48
N SER A 52 46.37 -6.01 30.06
CA SER A 52 46.01 -6.08 31.48
C SER A 52 47.22 -6.01 32.42
N ALA A 53 48.39 -6.52 32.01
CA ALA A 53 49.62 -6.45 32.81
C ALA A 53 50.19 -5.04 32.83
N GLU A 54 50.16 -4.35 31.68
CA GLU A 54 50.58 -2.94 31.56
C GLU A 54 49.71 -1.97 32.38
N LEU A 55 48.41 -2.27 32.53
CA LEU A 55 47.49 -1.49 33.38
C LEU A 55 47.65 -1.76 34.88
N SER A 56 48.37 -2.83 35.26
CA SER A 56 48.53 -3.26 36.66
C SER A 56 49.87 -2.81 37.28
N ASP A 57 50.91 -2.62 36.46
CA ASP A 57 52.28 -2.31 36.92
C ASP A 57 52.60 -0.80 37.02
N GLY A 58 51.63 0.07 36.71
CA GLY A 58 51.84 1.52 36.69
C GLY A 58 50.99 2.29 37.71
N ALA A 59 51.29 2.19 39.00
CA ALA A 59 51.17 3.31 39.97
C ALA A 59 51.44 2.88 41.42
N GLU A 60 52.48 3.46 42.02
CA GLU A 60 52.61 3.59 43.47
C GLU A 60 51.47 4.49 44.01
N ALA A 61 50.73 3.99 45.00
CA ALA A 61 49.67 4.69 45.75
C ALA A 61 50.28 5.68 46.78
N PRO A 62 49.60 6.76 47.24
CA PRO A 62 48.29 6.75 47.94
C PRO A 62 47.36 7.93 47.52
N GLU A 63 46.08 8.12 47.90
CA GLU A 63 45.20 7.63 48.95
C GLU A 63 43.71 7.81 48.52
N LYS A 64 42.86 6.81 48.80
CA LYS A 64 41.38 6.83 48.98
C LYS A 64 40.45 7.51 47.94
N ALA A 65 39.87 6.67 47.07
CA ALA A 65 38.48 6.77 46.63
C ALA A 65 37.86 5.35 46.53
N PRO A 66 36.56 5.14 46.82
CA PRO A 66 35.97 3.80 46.82
C PRO A 66 35.85 3.25 45.39
N GLY A 67 36.52 2.13 45.16
CA GLY A 67 36.74 1.52 43.85
C GLY A 67 35.47 0.96 43.21
N VAL A 68 35.38 1.15 41.89
CA VAL A 68 34.50 0.39 41.00
C VAL A 68 35.06 -1.03 40.91
N GLN A 69 34.37 -1.97 41.54
CA GLN A 69 34.68 -3.40 41.44
C GLN A 69 34.15 -3.91 40.09
N LEU A 70 35.04 -4.14 39.12
CA LEU A 70 34.71 -4.87 37.90
C LEU A 70 34.45 -6.34 38.26
N LEU A 71 33.17 -6.72 38.33
CA LEU A 71 32.75 -8.10 38.47
C LEU A 71 33.00 -8.82 37.14
N TRP A 72 34.06 -9.62 37.09
CA TRP A 72 34.27 -10.60 36.02
C TRP A 72 33.31 -11.78 36.24
N PRO A 73 32.58 -12.25 35.22
CA PRO A 73 31.86 -13.51 35.35
C PRO A 73 32.86 -14.67 35.42
N GLU A 74 32.58 -15.61 36.32
CA GLU A 74 33.34 -16.84 36.47
C GLU A 74 33.30 -17.63 35.16
N VAL A 75 34.47 -17.93 34.58
CA VAL A 75 34.62 -18.56 33.24
C VAL A 75 33.82 -19.86 33.12
N ALA A 76 33.52 -20.55 34.23
CA ALA A 76 32.70 -21.75 34.25
C ALA A 76 31.21 -21.52 33.88
N GLN A 77 30.66 -20.32 34.03
CA GLN A 77 29.25 -20.02 33.73
C GLN A 77 28.98 -19.70 32.26
N LEU A 78 30.02 -19.41 31.46
CA LEU A 78 29.87 -19.06 30.04
C LEU A 78 29.68 -20.28 29.12
N TRP A 79 29.94 -21.50 29.60
CA TRP A 79 30.00 -22.70 28.74
C TRP A 79 28.91 -23.75 29.02
N LEU A 80 28.05 -23.55 30.01
CA LEU A 80 27.04 -24.54 30.44
C LEU A 80 25.62 -24.29 29.88
N GLY A 81 25.38 -23.18 29.18
CA GLY A 81 24.02 -22.77 28.79
C GLY A 81 23.45 -23.37 27.50
N CYS A 82 24.21 -24.14 26.71
CA CYS A 82 23.81 -24.48 25.33
C CYS A 82 23.99 -25.95 24.92
N TRP A 83 23.97 -26.92 25.83
CA TRP A 83 23.90 -28.33 25.42
C TRP A 83 23.05 -29.13 26.42
N LEU A 84 21.83 -29.51 26.02
CA LEU A 84 21.06 -30.52 26.75
C LEU A 84 21.79 -31.88 26.63
N PRO A 85 22.08 -32.60 27.73
CA PRO A 85 22.69 -33.91 27.65
C PRO A 85 21.70 -34.91 27.05
N GLY A 86 22.00 -35.46 25.86
CA GLY A 86 21.27 -36.62 25.32
C GLY A 86 20.82 -36.57 23.85
N MET A 87 21.11 -35.53 23.07
CA MET A 87 20.74 -35.50 21.65
C MET A 87 21.81 -36.15 20.74
N PRO A 88 21.43 -37.08 19.83
CA PRO A 88 22.37 -37.73 18.90
C PRO A 88 22.88 -36.77 17.82
N LYS A 89 24.16 -36.93 17.45
CA LYS A 89 24.99 -35.99 16.67
C LYS A 89 24.65 -35.80 15.18
N TYR A 90 23.58 -36.38 14.65
CA TYR A 90 23.25 -36.28 13.22
C TYR A 90 21.74 -36.28 12.96
N LEU A 91 21.07 -35.17 13.25
CA LEU A 91 19.75 -34.87 12.69
C LEU A 91 19.75 -33.40 12.25
N SER A 92 19.26 -33.13 11.04
CA SER A 92 19.01 -31.77 10.56
C SER A 92 18.21 -31.02 11.63
N PRO A 93 18.54 -29.76 11.96
CA PRO A 93 17.83 -29.02 13.00
C PRO A 93 16.34 -29.07 12.69
N SER A 94 15.56 -29.61 13.63
CA SER A 94 14.12 -29.65 13.50
C SER A 94 13.60 -28.21 13.38
N VAL A 95 12.49 -28.02 12.68
CA VAL A 95 11.76 -26.74 12.59
C VAL A 95 11.58 -26.09 13.98
N SER A 96 11.37 -26.90 15.02
CA SER A 96 11.28 -26.47 16.43
C SER A 96 12.57 -25.86 16.99
N THR A 97 13.74 -26.41 16.62
CA THR A 97 15.06 -25.91 17.04
C THR A 97 15.36 -24.57 16.38
N TYR A 98 15.04 -24.44 15.09
CA TYR A 98 15.20 -23.20 14.33
C TYR A 98 14.29 -22.08 14.90
N LEU A 99 13.01 -22.41 15.19
CA LEU A 99 12.08 -21.50 15.85
C LEU A 99 12.55 -21.09 17.26
N HIS A 100 13.20 -21.98 18.00
CA HIS A 100 13.73 -21.68 19.33
C HIS A 100 14.86 -20.64 19.28
N CYS A 101 15.77 -20.76 18.31
CA CYS A 101 16.82 -19.77 18.04
C CYS A 101 16.24 -18.44 17.51
N ALA A 102 15.10 -18.48 16.80
CA ALA A 102 14.43 -17.30 16.26
C ALA A 102 13.50 -16.58 17.27
N LYS A 103 13.35 -17.04 18.52
CA LYS A 103 12.44 -16.43 19.51
C LYS A 103 12.71 -14.94 19.75
N GLY A 104 13.99 -14.55 19.82
CA GLY A 104 14.38 -13.15 19.93
C GLY A 104 13.89 -12.33 18.74
N LEU A 105 14.15 -12.81 17.52
CA LEU A 105 13.70 -12.17 16.28
C LEU A 105 12.17 -12.10 16.20
N LEU A 106 11.46 -13.16 16.59
CA LEU A 106 10.00 -13.20 16.62
C LEU A 106 9.43 -12.05 17.45
N SER A 107 9.90 -11.89 18.68
CA SER A 107 9.48 -10.82 19.58
C SER A 107 9.72 -9.43 18.97
N ARG A 108 10.83 -9.24 18.26
CA ARG A 108 11.14 -7.96 17.59
C ARG A 108 10.29 -7.68 16.36
N MET A 109 10.10 -8.68 15.50
CA MET A 109 9.32 -8.52 14.27
C MET A 109 7.85 -8.22 14.59
N THR A 110 7.33 -8.87 15.65
CA THR A 110 5.95 -8.74 16.12
C THR A 110 5.68 -7.51 16.98
N TRP A 111 6.72 -6.81 17.45
CA TRP A 111 6.58 -5.59 18.26
C TRP A 111 5.85 -4.47 17.50
N GLY A 112 4.92 -3.79 18.18
CA GLY A 112 4.11 -2.70 17.63
C GLY A 112 2.82 -3.14 16.91
N ALA A 113 2.48 -4.44 16.91
CA ALA A 113 1.21 -4.92 16.37
C ALA A 113 0.02 -4.36 17.17
N GLY A 114 -0.81 -3.53 16.54
CA GLY A 114 -2.01 -2.96 17.15
C GLY A 114 -1.80 -1.71 18.00
N GLN A 115 -0.60 -1.12 18.02
CA GLN A 115 -0.42 0.26 18.46
C GLN A 115 -0.81 1.24 17.34
N ASP A 116 -1.30 2.42 17.70
CA ASP A 116 -1.75 3.44 16.74
C ASP A 116 -0.61 3.82 15.78
N ASN A 117 -0.67 3.28 14.56
CA ASN A 117 0.16 3.74 13.45
C ASN A 117 -0.32 5.14 13.07
N GLY A 118 0.46 6.17 13.41
CA GLY A 118 0.16 7.52 12.99
C GLY A 118 0.15 7.63 11.47
N THR A 119 -0.83 8.36 10.93
CA THR A 119 -0.74 8.87 9.56
C THR A 119 0.42 9.85 9.49
N ALA A 120 1.21 9.79 8.41
CA ALA A 120 2.29 10.75 8.18
C ALA A 120 1.67 12.17 8.18
N MET A 121 2.04 12.97 9.18
CA MET A 121 1.73 14.39 9.17
C MET A 121 2.65 15.06 8.14
N PRO A 122 2.19 16.04 7.36
CA PRO A 122 3.11 16.89 6.61
C PRO A 122 4.09 17.50 7.61
N THR A 123 5.38 17.43 7.32
CA THR A 123 6.44 18.07 8.10
C THR A 123 6.15 19.57 8.15
N THR A 124 5.44 20.03 9.18
CA THR A 124 5.54 21.42 9.61
C THR A 124 6.99 21.59 10.01
N SER A 125 7.72 22.42 9.26
CA SER A 125 9.03 22.91 9.66
C SER A 125 8.97 23.28 11.14
N VAL A 126 9.63 22.47 11.98
CA VAL A 126 9.82 22.81 13.39
C VAL A 126 10.66 24.07 13.35
N SER A 127 10.02 25.23 13.55
CA SER A 127 10.74 26.44 13.88
C SER A 127 11.52 26.12 15.14
N THR A 128 12.84 26.15 15.05
CA THR A 128 13.76 26.14 16.18
C THR A 128 13.31 27.22 17.14
N ALA A 129 12.59 26.80 18.19
CA ALA A 129 12.25 27.65 19.30
C ALA A 129 13.57 28.07 19.95
N GLN A 130 13.74 29.39 20.09
CA GLN A 130 14.85 30.01 20.80
C GLN A 130 15.05 29.35 22.17
N GLY A 131 16.23 28.79 22.39
CA GLY A 131 16.62 28.22 23.68
C GLY A 131 18.11 27.91 23.70
N ALA A 132 18.88 28.82 24.33
CA ALA A 132 20.26 28.69 24.81
C ALA A 132 21.25 27.88 23.95
N ALA A 133 22.23 28.58 23.35
CA ALA A 133 23.48 27.97 22.91
C ALA A 133 24.18 27.37 24.15
N VAL A 134 23.96 26.09 24.39
CA VAL A 134 24.79 25.26 25.27
C VAL A 134 25.94 24.76 24.40
N ASP A 135 27.18 24.95 24.84
CA ASP A 135 28.39 24.57 24.08
C ASP A 135 28.30 23.13 23.56
N GLU A 136 28.03 22.95 22.26
CA GLU A 136 27.92 21.64 21.60
C GLU A 136 29.23 20.82 21.73
N GLU A 137 30.35 21.52 21.95
CA GLU A 137 31.67 20.92 22.14
C GLU A 137 31.80 20.14 23.47
N GLU A 138 31.01 20.48 24.50
CA GLU A 138 31.04 19.78 25.79
C GLU A 138 30.13 18.54 25.83
N GLN A 139 29.14 18.44 24.94
CA GLN A 139 28.23 17.29 24.86
C GLN A 139 28.81 16.09 24.11
N GLN A 140 29.90 16.25 23.35
CA GLN A 140 30.53 15.17 22.58
C GLN A 140 31.76 14.55 23.22
N LYS A 141 32.07 14.84 24.50
CA LYS A 141 33.15 14.11 25.21
C LYS A 141 32.77 12.62 25.27
N PRO A 142 33.56 11.70 24.68
CA PRO A 142 33.19 10.29 24.54
C PRO A 142 32.90 9.60 25.88
N GLY A 143 33.48 10.08 26.99
CA GLY A 143 33.19 9.58 28.34
C GLY A 143 31.79 9.92 28.86
N LYS A 144 31.19 11.05 28.47
CA LYS A 144 29.86 11.47 28.93
C LYS A 144 28.77 10.59 28.33
N VAL A 145 28.84 10.35 27.01
CA VAL A 145 27.89 9.50 26.28
C VAL A 145 27.89 8.06 26.83
N ALA A 146 29.08 7.52 27.13
CA ALA A 146 29.20 6.18 27.73
C ALA A 146 28.59 6.12 29.14
N ALA A 147 28.79 7.15 29.97
CA ALA A 147 28.22 7.22 31.31
C ALA A 147 26.68 7.32 31.29
N GLU A 148 26.13 8.16 30.39
CA GLU A 148 24.68 8.31 30.20
C GLU A 148 24.03 7.02 29.68
N LEU A 149 24.69 6.31 28.76
CA LEU A 149 24.24 4.99 28.31
C LEU A 149 24.23 3.98 29.46
N LEU A 150 25.28 3.92 30.27
CA LEU A 150 25.33 3.02 31.43
C LEU A 150 24.25 3.35 32.47
N GLN A 151 23.93 4.63 32.67
CA GLN A 151 22.81 5.04 33.52
C GLN A 151 21.47 4.57 32.95
N ALA A 152 21.22 4.79 31.66
CA ALA A 152 20.02 4.30 31.00
C ALA A 152 19.90 2.77 31.05
N LEU A 153 21.01 2.04 30.88
CA LEU A 153 21.05 0.58 31.01
C LEU A 153 20.69 0.11 32.43
N LYS A 154 21.13 0.82 33.48
CA LYS A 154 20.71 0.51 34.86
C LYS A 154 19.20 0.70 35.06
N LEU A 155 18.61 1.70 34.41
CA LEU A 155 17.18 1.99 34.51
C LEU A 155 16.32 1.00 33.73
N ILE A 156 16.81 0.50 32.59
CA ILE A 156 16.16 -0.54 31.79
C ILE A 156 16.28 -1.90 32.48
N GLY A 157 17.45 -2.20 33.05
CA GLY A 157 17.76 -3.47 33.69
C GLY A 157 17.83 -4.65 32.70
N PRO A 158 18.70 -4.60 31.67
CA PRO A 158 18.87 -5.72 30.74
C PRO A 158 19.40 -6.96 31.47
N ASP A 159 19.21 -8.13 30.88
CA ASP A 159 19.79 -9.37 31.39
C ASP A 159 21.32 -9.23 31.52
N LYS A 160 21.85 -9.66 32.68
CA LYS A 160 23.28 -9.53 32.98
C LYS A 160 24.14 -10.34 31.99
N GLY A 161 23.65 -11.49 31.54
CA GLY A 161 24.30 -12.31 30.53
C GLY A 161 24.30 -11.63 29.16
N ALA A 162 23.16 -11.05 28.76
CA ALA A 162 23.06 -10.27 27.52
C ALA A 162 24.02 -9.06 27.52
N LEU A 163 24.11 -8.33 28.64
CA LEU A 163 25.04 -7.20 28.77
C LEU A 163 26.51 -7.64 28.71
N ALA A 164 26.88 -8.71 29.41
CA ALA A 164 28.24 -9.24 29.36
C ALA A 164 28.60 -9.74 27.95
N SER A 165 27.67 -10.40 27.26
CA SER A 165 27.83 -10.84 25.88
C SER A 165 28.02 -9.67 24.92
N ALA A 166 27.22 -8.60 25.07
CA ALA A 166 27.32 -7.39 24.28
C ALA A 166 28.67 -6.67 24.48
N GLN A 167 29.17 -6.61 25.71
CA GLN A 167 30.49 -6.05 26.04
C GLN A 167 31.62 -6.87 25.41
N LEU A 168 31.55 -8.21 25.51
CA LEU A 168 32.55 -9.09 24.92
C LEU A 168 32.57 -8.98 23.39
N LEU A 169 31.39 -8.90 22.76
CA LEU A 169 31.28 -8.68 21.31
C LEU A 169 31.89 -7.34 20.89
N ALA A 170 31.63 -6.26 21.65
CA ALA A 170 32.21 -4.95 21.39
C ALA A 170 33.74 -4.96 21.48
N LEU A 171 34.31 -5.60 22.51
CA LEU A 171 35.76 -5.77 22.63
C LEU A 171 36.34 -6.54 21.45
N ARG A 172 35.70 -7.65 21.07
CA ARG A 172 36.12 -8.48 19.93
C ARG A 172 36.11 -7.69 18.62
N LEU A 173 34.99 -7.06 18.26
CA LEU A 173 34.86 -6.34 17.00
C LEU A 173 35.78 -5.12 16.92
N THR A 174 36.08 -4.49 18.07
CA THR A 174 37.09 -3.43 18.17
C THR A 174 38.49 -3.97 17.93
N ALA A 175 38.86 -5.09 18.57
CA ALA A 175 40.17 -5.71 18.40
C ALA A 175 40.40 -6.24 16.98
N GLU A 176 39.35 -6.73 16.32
CA GLU A 176 39.41 -7.20 14.93
C GLU A 176 39.47 -6.04 13.90
N GLY A 177 39.26 -4.79 14.32
CA GLY A 177 39.23 -3.61 13.43
C GLY A 177 38.11 -3.66 12.39
N LYS A 178 37.13 -4.57 12.55
CA LYS A 178 36.13 -4.88 11.53
C LYS A 178 34.98 -3.88 11.46
N VAL A 179 34.84 -3.01 12.46
CA VAL A 179 33.64 -2.18 12.59
C VAL A 179 34.03 -0.73 12.87
N GLY A 180 33.64 0.18 11.96
CA GLY A 180 33.74 1.63 12.14
C GLY A 180 32.75 2.20 13.18
N LEU A 181 32.35 1.40 14.18
CA LEU A 181 31.41 1.76 15.23
C LEU A 181 32.14 1.83 16.57
N SER A 182 31.70 2.74 17.44
CA SER A 182 32.18 2.78 18.82
C SER A 182 31.73 1.53 19.60
N PRO A 183 32.44 1.13 20.67
CA PRO A 183 32.00 0.06 21.55
C PRO A 183 30.57 0.26 22.09
N ALA A 184 30.18 1.52 22.36
CA ALA A 184 28.83 1.88 22.80
C ALA A 184 27.76 1.56 21.74
N ASN A 185 28.05 1.82 20.45
CA ASN A 185 27.17 1.46 19.34
C ASN A 185 27.00 -0.05 19.23
N VAL A 186 28.09 -0.81 19.35
CA VAL A 186 28.05 -2.28 19.29
C VAL A 186 27.25 -2.85 20.44
N ILE A 187 27.45 -2.33 21.67
CA ILE A 187 26.69 -2.75 22.85
C ILE A 187 25.19 -2.48 22.65
N ALA A 188 24.83 -1.27 22.20
CA ALA A 188 23.44 -0.90 21.97
C ALA A 188 22.76 -1.77 20.89
N LEU A 189 23.45 -2.03 19.77
CA LEU A 189 22.95 -2.91 18.71
C LEU A 189 22.78 -4.34 19.19
N ASN A 190 23.79 -4.90 19.87
CA ASN A 190 23.70 -6.28 20.35
C ASN A 190 22.59 -6.44 21.39
N LEU A 191 22.49 -5.53 22.38
CA LEU A 191 21.41 -5.55 23.37
C LEU A 191 20.03 -5.43 22.72
N PHE A 192 19.87 -4.56 21.72
CA PHE A 192 18.61 -4.46 20.98
C PHE A 192 18.22 -5.75 20.26
N LEU A 193 19.20 -6.58 19.88
CA LEU A 193 19.02 -7.84 19.16
C LEU A 193 19.01 -9.08 20.07
N SER A 194 19.46 -8.98 21.31
CA SER A 194 19.59 -10.12 22.22
C SER A 194 18.71 -10.01 23.47
N ASP A 195 18.40 -8.80 23.94
CA ASP A 195 17.65 -8.55 25.16
C ASP A 195 16.25 -7.99 24.87
N THR A 196 15.21 -8.75 25.24
CA THR A 196 13.82 -8.38 24.94
C THR A 196 13.35 -7.16 25.75
N SER A 197 13.86 -6.97 26.97
CA SER A 197 13.51 -5.85 27.84
C SER A 197 14.03 -4.55 27.27
N PHE A 198 15.30 -4.50 26.89
CA PHE A 198 15.95 -3.38 26.22
C PHE A 198 15.26 -3.05 24.90
N HIS A 199 14.99 -4.07 24.07
CA HIS A 199 14.26 -3.88 22.81
C HIS A 199 12.90 -3.21 23.03
N SER A 200 12.11 -3.71 23.99
CA SER A 200 10.75 -3.23 24.24
C SER A 200 10.74 -1.80 24.81
N GLU A 201 11.59 -1.52 25.80
CA GLU A 201 11.69 -0.19 26.43
C GLU A 201 12.14 0.87 25.42
N VAL A 202 13.19 0.58 24.64
CA VAL A 202 13.72 1.51 23.63
C VAL A 202 12.70 1.81 22.54
N ASN A 203 12.03 0.80 22.00
CA ASN A 203 11.01 1.01 20.98
C ASN A 203 9.78 1.76 21.55
N THR A 204 9.40 1.50 22.81
CA THR A 204 8.32 2.25 23.49
C THR A 204 8.67 3.73 23.61
N ALA A 205 9.91 4.04 24.03
CA ALA A 205 10.40 5.40 24.10
C ALA A 205 10.40 6.09 22.72
N MET A 206 10.88 5.41 21.67
CA MET A 206 10.85 5.95 20.30
C MET A 206 9.42 6.25 19.83
N VAL A 207 8.47 5.32 20.00
CA VAL A 207 7.06 5.55 19.63
C VAL A 207 6.47 6.74 20.36
N SER A 208 6.82 6.92 21.64
CA SER A 208 6.32 8.02 22.45
C SER A 208 6.75 9.40 21.92
N GLN A 209 7.97 9.51 21.36
CA GLN A 209 8.49 10.76 20.78
C GLN A 209 7.73 11.19 19.52
N PHE A 210 7.21 10.23 18.77
CA PHE A 210 6.40 10.49 17.57
C PHE A 210 4.89 10.58 17.87
N SER A 211 4.48 10.39 19.12
CA SER A 211 3.07 10.52 19.52
C SER A 211 2.73 11.99 19.79
N GLN A 212 1.55 12.43 19.34
CA GLN A 212 1.07 13.79 19.63
C GLN A 212 0.68 13.98 21.09
N GLN A 213 0.26 12.90 21.76
CA GLN A 213 -0.20 12.90 23.15
C GLN A 213 0.25 11.61 23.86
N PRO A 214 1.56 11.42 24.11
CA PRO A 214 2.02 10.28 24.90
C PRO A 214 1.50 10.41 26.34
N LEU A 215 1.19 9.29 26.98
CA LEU A 215 0.85 9.26 28.40
C LEU A 215 2.01 9.86 29.22
N PRO A 216 1.75 10.70 30.24
CA PRO A 216 2.80 11.36 31.02
C PRO A 216 3.89 10.40 31.53
N ALA A 217 3.49 9.26 32.11
CA ALA A 217 4.41 8.23 32.59
C ALA A 217 5.32 7.65 31.49
N VAL A 218 4.79 7.48 30.27
CA VAL A 218 5.56 6.98 29.12
C VAL A 218 6.55 8.06 28.64
N ARG A 219 6.14 9.32 28.65
CA ARG A 219 6.99 10.46 28.29
C ARG A 219 8.14 10.65 29.27
N GLU A 220 7.88 10.60 30.57
CA GLU A 220 8.89 10.66 31.63
C GLU A 220 9.88 9.51 31.49
N ARG A 221 9.36 8.28 31.35
CA ARG A 221 10.19 7.09 31.13
C ARG A 221 11.05 7.20 29.87
N ALA A 222 10.51 7.73 28.77
CA ALA A 222 11.25 7.93 27.53
C ALA A 222 12.36 8.97 27.67
N ALA A 223 12.19 9.98 28.53
CA ALA A 223 13.23 10.94 28.86
C ALA A 223 14.34 10.30 29.70
N ASP A 224 13.98 9.47 30.68
CA ASP A 224 14.93 8.76 31.56
C ASP A 224 15.87 7.82 30.79
N ILE A 225 15.38 7.20 29.71
CA ILE A 225 16.16 6.27 28.87
C ILE A 225 16.58 6.89 27.52
N TYR A 226 16.53 8.22 27.40
CA TYR A 226 16.85 8.93 26.15
C TYR A 226 18.21 8.53 25.57
N ALA A 227 19.24 8.46 26.43
CA ALA A 227 20.58 8.07 26.03
C ALA A 227 20.63 6.69 25.36
N ALA A 228 19.82 5.72 25.80
CA ALA A 228 19.80 4.38 25.22
C ALA A 228 19.22 4.37 23.80
N HIS A 229 18.08 5.04 23.56
CA HIS A 229 17.50 5.05 22.21
C HIS A 229 18.25 6.00 21.27
N ALA A 230 18.86 7.07 21.79
CA ALA A 230 19.71 7.97 21.02
C ALA A 230 20.97 7.24 20.54
N GLN A 231 21.62 6.48 21.43
CA GLN A 231 22.75 5.63 21.09
C GLN A 231 22.38 4.58 20.04
N LEU A 232 21.22 3.90 20.20
CA LEU A 232 20.76 2.93 19.20
C LEU A 232 20.50 3.59 17.84
N SER A 233 19.87 4.77 17.82
CA SER A 233 19.59 5.50 16.58
C SER A 233 20.88 5.90 15.87
N ALA A 234 21.87 6.41 16.61
CA ALA A 234 23.20 6.71 16.09
C ALA A 234 23.89 5.45 15.55
N ALA A 235 23.80 4.32 16.27
CA ALA A 235 24.38 3.05 15.85
C ALA A 235 23.76 2.54 14.53
N ILE A 236 22.43 2.62 14.38
CA ILE A 236 21.74 2.24 13.14
C ILE A 236 22.14 3.16 11.98
N GLN A 237 22.20 4.48 12.21
CA GLN A 237 22.55 5.45 11.18
C GLN A 237 23.99 5.28 10.68
N ALA A 238 24.92 4.95 11.57
CA ALA A 238 26.33 4.72 11.25
C ALA A 238 26.57 3.43 10.43
N LEU A 239 25.62 2.49 10.39
CA LEU A 239 25.71 1.33 9.51
C LEU A 239 25.48 1.73 8.04
N PRO A 240 26.14 1.06 7.08
CA PRO A 240 25.93 1.35 5.67
C PRO A 240 24.53 0.91 5.21
N ALA A 241 23.89 1.79 4.45
CA ALA A 241 22.62 1.51 3.78
C ALA A 241 22.79 0.42 2.71
N ARG A 242 21.88 -0.56 2.65
CA ARG A 242 21.86 -1.55 1.57
C ARG A 242 20.48 -1.69 0.97
N LYS A 243 20.41 -1.59 -0.37
CA LYS A 243 19.21 -1.88 -1.13
C LYS A 243 18.97 -3.40 -1.16
N VAL A 244 18.13 -3.88 -0.25
CA VAL A 244 17.74 -5.30 -0.16
C VAL A 244 16.23 -5.48 -0.30
N VAL A 245 15.81 -6.72 -0.54
CA VAL A 245 14.43 -7.15 -0.32
C VAL A 245 14.42 -7.85 1.02
N CYS A 246 13.52 -7.43 1.90
CA CYS A 246 13.40 -8.03 3.22
C CYS A 246 11.92 -8.17 3.60
N PHE A 247 11.70 -8.96 4.65
CA PHE A 247 10.41 -9.42 5.08
C PHE A 247 10.25 -9.12 6.56
N ARG A 248 9.07 -8.63 6.96
CA ARG A 248 8.72 -8.42 8.36
C ARG A 248 7.45 -9.16 8.72
N SER A 249 7.50 -9.95 9.78
CA SER A 249 6.34 -10.73 10.22
C SER A 249 5.69 -10.09 11.43
N ILE A 250 4.41 -9.76 11.32
CA ILE A 250 3.61 -9.20 12.40
C ILE A 250 2.51 -10.19 12.75
N ARG A 251 2.36 -10.48 14.05
CA ARG A 251 1.27 -11.30 14.59
C ARG A 251 0.33 -10.41 15.38
N PHE A 252 -0.95 -10.71 15.37
CA PHE A 252 -1.95 -9.98 16.15
C PHE A 252 -2.87 -10.94 16.88
N ALA A 253 -3.28 -10.53 18.09
CA ALA A 253 -4.28 -11.23 18.86
C ALA A 253 -5.66 -10.99 18.25
N GLY A 254 -6.26 -12.02 17.63
CA GLY A 254 -7.57 -11.96 17.00
C GLY A 254 -7.65 -12.74 15.69
N GLY A 255 -8.87 -13.03 15.25
CA GLY A 255 -9.09 -13.69 13.96
C GLY A 255 -8.78 -12.75 12.79
N MET A 256 -8.29 -13.29 11.67
CA MET A 256 -8.08 -12.56 10.41
C MET A 256 -9.32 -11.75 9.98
N ARG A 257 -10.52 -12.24 10.32
CA ARG A 257 -11.79 -11.56 10.04
C ARG A 257 -11.93 -10.25 10.83
N ASP A 258 -11.49 -10.22 12.08
CA ASP A 258 -11.51 -9.01 12.91
C ASP A 258 -10.42 -8.04 12.44
N PHE A 259 -9.27 -8.57 12.04
CA PHE A 259 -8.18 -7.83 11.42
C PHE A 259 -8.57 -7.13 10.11
N LEU A 260 -9.37 -7.79 9.25
CA LEU A 260 -9.83 -7.21 7.98
C LEU A 260 -11.09 -6.33 8.12
N ARG A 261 -11.89 -6.50 9.18
CA ARG A 261 -13.15 -5.75 9.38
C ARG A 261 -13.04 -4.55 10.32
N GLY A 262 -11.97 -4.44 11.11
CA GLY A 262 -11.90 -3.47 12.20
C GLY A 262 -11.17 -2.17 11.86
N HIS A 263 -11.85 -1.03 12.05
CA HIS A 263 -11.25 0.30 12.28
C HIS A 263 -10.31 0.36 13.51
N ARG A 264 -10.27 -0.69 14.35
CA ARG A 264 -9.65 -0.68 15.69
C ARG A 264 -8.13 -0.88 15.73
N LEU A 265 -7.48 -1.24 14.62
CA LEU A 265 -6.03 -1.49 14.60
C LEU A 265 -5.26 -0.60 13.61
N GLY A 266 -5.88 0.47 13.11
CA GLY A 266 -5.25 1.38 12.16
C GLY A 266 -4.93 0.75 10.79
N MET A 267 -5.51 -0.41 10.46
CA MET A 267 -5.17 -1.14 9.22
C MET A 267 -5.74 -0.49 7.95
N ASP A 268 -6.72 0.40 8.06
CA ASP A 268 -7.13 1.27 6.96
C ASP A 268 -5.98 2.11 6.41
N CYS A 269 -4.97 2.39 7.25
CA CYS A 269 -3.75 3.08 6.87
C CYS A 269 -2.85 2.25 5.94
N TYR A 270 -3.12 0.95 5.76
CA TYR A 270 -2.34 0.07 4.89
C TYR A 270 -3.01 -0.19 3.54
N ARG A 271 -4.06 0.54 3.14
CA ARG A 271 -4.67 0.39 1.81
C ARG A 271 -3.64 0.60 0.69
N PRO A 272 -3.79 -0.05 -0.49
CA PRO A 272 -2.93 0.23 -1.62
C PRO A 272 -2.91 1.73 -1.94
N GLY A 273 -1.72 2.30 -2.05
CA GLY A 273 -1.46 3.73 -2.21
C GLY A 273 -1.16 4.48 -0.91
N SER A 274 -1.53 3.95 0.25
CA SER A 274 -1.31 4.61 1.54
C SER A 274 0.17 4.72 1.93
N ILE A 275 0.48 5.69 2.79
CA ILE A 275 1.80 5.91 3.36
C ILE A 275 1.77 5.53 4.84
N VAL A 276 2.73 4.71 5.26
CA VAL A 276 2.87 4.18 6.61
C VAL A 276 4.24 4.58 7.14
N MET A 277 4.29 5.07 8.37
CA MET A 277 5.52 5.39 9.06
C MET A 277 5.74 4.41 10.21
N TRP A 278 6.91 3.78 10.27
CA TRP A 278 7.33 2.99 11.43
C TRP A 278 8.08 3.90 12.39
N ARG A 279 7.43 4.24 13.51
CA ARG A 279 7.95 5.17 14.53
C ARG A 279 9.09 4.59 15.38
N HIS A 280 9.37 3.30 15.24
CA HIS A 280 10.36 2.56 16.01
C HIS A 280 11.41 1.92 15.10
N ALA A 281 12.49 1.40 15.68
CA ALA A 281 13.50 0.65 14.95
C ALA A 281 12.94 -0.72 14.54
N ALA A 282 12.62 -0.88 13.26
CA ALA A 282 11.91 -2.05 12.77
C ALA A 282 12.87 -3.15 12.30
N SER A 283 12.77 -4.33 12.91
CA SER A 283 13.51 -5.52 12.49
C SER A 283 12.82 -6.28 11.36
N CYS A 284 13.62 -6.68 10.37
CA CYS A 284 13.22 -7.48 9.21
C CYS A 284 14.26 -8.56 8.94
N THR A 285 13.89 -9.61 8.21
CA THR A 285 14.80 -10.68 7.74
C THR A 285 14.88 -10.67 6.21
N GLN A 286 16.01 -11.05 5.64
CA GLN A 286 16.10 -11.33 4.21
C GLN A 286 15.61 -12.74 3.85
N ASP A 287 15.37 -13.61 4.85
CA ASP A 287 14.86 -14.96 4.65
C ASP A 287 13.31 -14.98 4.59
N PRO A 288 12.71 -15.15 3.40
CA PRO A 288 11.26 -15.23 3.28
C PRO A 288 10.64 -16.43 4.00
N ALA A 289 11.37 -17.55 4.14
CA ALA A 289 10.86 -18.74 4.79
C ALA A 289 10.75 -18.52 6.30
N LEU A 290 11.77 -17.92 6.91
CA LEU A 290 11.72 -17.51 8.31
C LEU A 290 10.58 -16.52 8.55
N ALA A 291 10.38 -15.52 7.68
CA ALA A 291 9.27 -14.59 7.83
C ALA A 291 7.89 -15.30 7.76
N GLU A 292 7.70 -16.18 6.78
CA GLU A 292 6.47 -16.99 6.68
C GLU A 292 6.24 -17.81 7.94
N GLU A 293 7.27 -18.49 8.40
CA GLU A 293 7.25 -19.33 9.58
C GLU A 293 6.89 -18.54 10.84
N LEU A 294 7.48 -17.36 11.06
CA LEU A 294 7.16 -16.50 12.19
C LEU A 294 5.69 -16.01 12.13
N ALA A 295 5.19 -15.70 10.94
CA ALA A 295 3.79 -15.31 10.75
C ALA A 295 2.81 -16.48 10.97
N LEU A 296 3.20 -17.72 10.69
CA LEU A 296 2.32 -18.89 10.82
C LEU A 296 2.42 -19.55 12.21
N HIS A 297 3.63 -19.68 12.76
CA HIS A 297 3.94 -20.57 13.88
C HIS A 297 4.45 -19.88 15.14
N GLY A 298 4.61 -18.56 15.14
CA GLY A 298 4.96 -17.80 16.35
C GLY A 298 3.91 -17.93 17.47
N GLU A 299 4.32 -17.64 18.69
CA GLU A 299 3.40 -17.57 19.84
C GLU A 299 2.67 -16.21 19.88
N PRO A 300 1.38 -16.16 20.27
CA PRO A 300 0.52 -17.30 20.58
C PRO A 300 0.03 -18.04 19.32
N ALA A 301 -0.13 -19.36 19.42
CA ALA A 301 -0.52 -20.24 18.30
C ALA A 301 -1.91 -19.93 17.69
N SER A 302 -2.75 -19.18 18.41
CA SER A 302 -4.07 -18.72 17.95
C SER A 302 -4.04 -17.39 17.18
N ALA A 303 -2.88 -16.72 17.11
CA ALA A 303 -2.75 -15.46 16.39
C ALA A 303 -2.73 -15.67 14.88
N SER A 304 -3.37 -14.74 14.17
CA SER A 304 -3.19 -14.58 12.73
C SER A 304 -1.93 -13.74 12.47
N GLY A 305 -1.22 -14.04 11.40
CA GLY A 305 0.02 -13.37 11.03
C GLY A 305 -0.04 -12.73 9.65
N VAL A 306 0.80 -11.72 9.48
CA VAL A 306 0.97 -10.96 8.24
C VAL A 306 2.46 -10.80 7.98
N VAL A 307 2.89 -11.04 6.75
CA VAL A 307 4.26 -10.76 6.32
C VAL A 307 4.27 -9.53 5.40
N PHE A 308 4.98 -8.49 5.81
CA PHE A 308 5.30 -7.31 5.01
C PHE A 308 6.51 -7.63 4.13
N LYS A 309 6.39 -7.45 2.82
CA LYS A 309 7.50 -7.62 1.89
C LYS A 309 7.97 -6.26 1.39
N ILE A 310 9.12 -5.84 1.88
CA ILE A 310 9.70 -4.53 1.63
C ILE A 310 10.63 -4.67 0.42
N ARG A 311 10.28 -4.01 -0.69
CA ARG A 311 11.10 -4.05 -1.92
C ARG A 311 11.95 -2.79 -1.99
N ARG A 312 13.17 -2.92 -2.51
CA ARG A 312 14.08 -1.79 -2.76
C ARG A 312 14.30 -0.96 -1.48
N ALA A 313 14.49 -1.63 -0.35
CA ALA A 313 14.68 -0.99 0.94
C ALA A 313 16.03 -0.24 0.98
N ALA A 314 16.11 0.96 0.41
CA ALA A 314 17.38 1.68 0.27
C ALA A 314 18.00 2.04 1.61
N SER A 315 17.20 2.21 2.68
CA SER A 315 17.67 2.53 4.02
C SER A 315 17.93 1.32 4.92
N ALA A 316 17.68 0.09 4.47
CA ALA A 316 17.87 -1.09 5.33
C ALA A 316 19.34 -1.22 5.77
N ARG A 317 19.53 -1.45 7.06
CA ARG A 317 20.85 -1.57 7.72
C ARG A 317 21.07 -3.01 8.13
N PRO A 318 22.00 -3.75 7.50
CA PRO A 318 22.31 -5.12 7.92
C PRO A 318 22.85 -5.13 9.34
N VAL A 319 22.29 -5.99 10.19
CA VAL A 319 22.73 -6.13 11.59
C VAL A 319 23.03 -7.57 11.99
N ALA A 320 23.06 -8.49 11.03
CA ALA A 320 23.29 -9.91 11.25
C ALA A 320 24.56 -10.17 12.08
N GLU A 321 25.64 -9.42 11.85
CA GLU A 321 26.92 -9.57 12.58
C GLU A 321 26.85 -9.16 14.06
N PHE A 322 25.84 -8.39 14.46
CA PHE A 322 25.61 -7.98 15.84
C PHE A 322 24.59 -8.87 16.55
N SER A 323 23.96 -9.81 15.83
CA SER A 323 22.97 -10.75 16.35
C SER A 323 23.63 -12.04 16.82
N ALA A 324 23.03 -12.71 17.80
CA ALA A 324 23.40 -14.08 18.17
C ALA A 324 23.06 -15.10 17.07
N THR A 325 22.27 -14.71 16.07
CA THR A 325 21.79 -15.56 14.95
C THR A 325 22.04 -14.88 13.60
N PRO A 326 23.31 -14.74 13.18
CA PRO A 326 23.66 -14.07 11.92
C PRO A 326 23.03 -14.73 10.68
N GLU A 327 22.72 -16.02 10.74
CA GLU A 327 22.07 -16.80 9.69
C GLU A 327 20.66 -16.29 9.34
N HIS A 328 20.00 -15.56 10.24
CA HIS A 328 18.69 -14.95 9.97
C HIS A 328 18.75 -13.72 9.06
N GLN A 329 19.94 -13.26 8.69
CA GLN A 329 20.15 -12.12 7.78
C GLN A 329 19.31 -10.89 8.18
N GLU A 330 19.31 -10.59 9.49
CA GLU A 330 18.51 -9.52 10.06
C GLU A 330 18.95 -8.14 9.54
N VAL A 331 17.98 -7.29 9.25
CA VAL A 331 18.16 -5.90 8.86
C VAL A 331 17.27 -5.00 9.71
N LEU A 332 17.76 -3.81 10.05
CA LEU A 332 16.98 -2.79 10.76
C LEU A 332 16.64 -1.61 9.84
N PHE A 333 15.50 -0.98 10.11
CA PHE A 333 15.16 0.35 9.64
C PHE A 333 15.27 1.34 10.78
N ALA A 334 15.78 2.54 10.50
CA ALA A 334 15.79 3.62 11.47
C ALA A 334 14.37 4.03 11.89
N PRO A 335 14.17 4.51 13.13
CA PRO A 335 12.90 5.06 13.57
C PRO A 335 12.42 6.18 12.64
N GLY A 336 11.10 6.24 12.41
CA GLY A 336 10.49 7.20 11.48
C GLY A 336 10.56 6.81 10.01
N THR A 337 11.04 5.60 9.67
CA THR A 337 11.10 5.18 8.26
C THR A 337 9.69 5.13 7.65
N ILE A 338 9.52 5.80 6.52
CA ILE A 338 8.27 5.90 5.79
C ILE A 338 8.25 4.91 4.63
N PHE A 339 7.08 4.34 4.39
CA PHE A 339 6.86 3.33 3.41
C PHE A 339 5.51 3.51 2.71
N ARG A 340 5.45 3.23 1.41
CA ARG A 340 4.18 3.21 0.66
C ARG A 340 3.61 1.80 0.58
N VAL A 341 2.30 1.60 0.73
CA VAL A 341 1.69 0.29 0.52
C VAL A 341 1.28 0.14 -0.95
N VAL A 342 1.64 -0.97 -1.60
CA VAL A 342 1.26 -1.21 -3.01
C VAL A 342 0.11 -2.19 -3.17
N GLY A 343 -0.06 -3.16 -2.28
CA GLY A 343 -1.09 -4.19 -2.47
C GLY A 343 -1.28 -5.13 -1.28
N PHE A 344 -2.20 -6.07 -1.45
CA PHE A 344 -2.48 -7.18 -0.54
C PHE A 344 -2.56 -8.47 -1.37
N TYR A 345 -1.98 -9.57 -0.88
CA TYR A 345 -1.84 -10.79 -1.68
C TYR A 345 -1.92 -12.01 -0.77
N PRO A 346 -2.53 -13.14 -1.17
CA PRO A 346 -2.55 -14.33 -0.33
C PRO A 346 -1.14 -14.91 -0.08
N CYS A 347 -0.86 -15.36 1.15
CA CYS A 347 0.42 -15.97 1.52
C CYS A 347 0.44 -17.40 0.99
N ASN A 348 1.23 -17.63 -0.06
CA ASN A 348 1.63 -18.97 -0.44
C ASN A 348 3.14 -18.97 -0.70
N GLN A 349 3.79 -20.12 -0.51
CA GLN A 349 5.23 -20.28 -0.73
C GLN A 349 5.68 -19.79 -2.11
N GLN A 350 4.79 -19.88 -3.12
CA GLN A 350 5.06 -19.42 -4.48
C GLN A 350 5.16 -17.88 -4.56
N SER A 351 4.28 -17.14 -3.88
CA SER A 351 4.25 -15.68 -3.79
C SER A 351 5.49 -15.09 -3.11
N LEU A 352 6.05 -15.81 -2.13
CA LEU A 352 7.26 -15.36 -1.43
C LEU A 352 8.53 -15.61 -2.27
N ARG A 353 8.63 -16.75 -2.99
CA ARG A 353 9.83 -17.15 -3.73
C ARG A 353 9.92 -16.63 -5.17
N HIS A 354 8.83 -16.65 -5.96
CA HIS A 354 8.92 -16.44 -7.42
C HIS A 354 9.18 -15.00 -7.87
N PHE A 355 9.00 -14.01 -7.00
CA PHE A 355 9.16 -12.61 -7.37
C PHE A 355 10.60 -12.10 -7.26
N ALA A 356 11.55 -12.93 -6.81
CA ALA A 356 12.96 -12.56 -6.75
C ALA A 356 13.67 -12.59 -8.13
N ALA A 357 13.14 -13.33 -9.11
CA ALA A 357 13.87 -13.64 -10.34
C ALA A 357 13.17 -13.28 -11.67
N ALA A 358 11.89 -12.87 -11.68
CA ALA A 358 11.08 -12.84 -12.91
C ALA A 358 10.57 -11.45 -13.36
N CYS A 359 11.28 -10.35 -13.06
CA CYS A 359 10.95 -9.04 -13.65
C CYS A 359 12.13 -8.48 -14.44
N SER A 360 11.96 -8.42 -15.76
CA SER A 360 12.80 -7.63 -16.67
C SER A 360 12.81 -6.14 -16.28
N PRO A 361 13.90 -5.41 -16.57
CA PRO A 361 14.18 -4.10 -16.00
C PRO A 361 13.57 -2.98 -16.87
N LEU A 362 12.25 -2.83 -16.87
CA LEU A 362 11.60 -1.63 -17.41
C LEU A 362 10.36 -1.36 -16.57
N LEU A 363 10.54 -0.65 -15.44
CA LEU A 363 9.42 -0.05 -14.71
C LEU A 363 9.87 1.23 -14.00
N LEU A 364 9.49 2.28 -14.73
CA LEU A 364 9.45 3.70 -14.55
C LEU A 364 8.86 4.20 -13.19
N GLU A 365 9.28 5.41 -12.81
CA GLU A 365 9.52 6.02 -11.48
C GLU A 365 8.37 6.48 -10.54
N ARG A 366 8.79 6.69 -9.26
CA ARG A 366 8.54 7.78 -8.27
C ARG A 366 7.25 8.62 -8.31
N HIS A 367 6.59 8.76 -7.15
CA HIS A 367 5.58 9.80 -6.88
C HIS A 367 5.84 10.51 -5.53
N PHE A 368 5.77 11.85 -5.53
CA PHE A 368 5.89 12.77 -4.38
C PHE A 368 4.50 13.10 -3.77
N PRO A 369 4.32 13.30 -2.44
CA PRO A 369 2.98 13.42 -1.84
C PRO A 369 2.49 14.83 -1.46
N ASP A 370 3.25 15.92 -1.58
CA ASP A 370 2.82 17.24 -1.03
C ASP A 370 1.86 18.06 -1.92
N GLN A 371 0.98 17.43 -2.71
CA GLN A 371 -0.05 18.11 -3.52
C GLN A 371 -1.46 17.53 -3.29
N LEU A 372 -1.92 17.52 -2.04
CA LEU A 372 -3.30 17.12 -1.68
C LEU A 372 -4.38 18.17 -2.01
N ALA A 373 -3.96 19.30 -2.58
CA ALA A 373 -4.71 19.93 -3.65
C ALA A 373 -3.85 19.74 -4.91
N MET A 374 -4.27 18.87 -5.83
CA MET A 374 -3.86 19.04 -7.23
C MET A 374 -4.51 20.35 -7.69
N GLU A 375 -3.90 21.48 -7.30
CA GLU A 375 -3.88 22.60 -8.23
C GLU A 375 -3.41 22.04 -9.57
N ARG A 376 -3.88 22.65 -10.65
CA ARG A 376 -3.56 22.29 -12.03
C ARG A 376 -2.08 22.57 -12.33
N THR A 377 -1.17 22.09 -11.49
CA THR A 377 0.26 22.13 -11.67
C THR A 377 0.56 21.29 -12.91
N ALA A 378 1.36 21.88 -13.79
CA ALA A 378 1.78 21.21 -15.00
C ALA A 378 2.41 19.85 -14.60
N PRO A 379 2.09 18.75 -15.31
CA PRO A 379 2.75 17.48 -15.08
C PRO A 379 4.27 17.65 -15.22
N PRO A 380 5.07 16.88 -14.46
CA PRO A 380 6.52 16.92 -14.60
C PRO A 380 6.96 16.69 -16.06
N GLN A 381 7.95 17.42 -16.55
CA GLN A 381 8.41 17.30 -17.95
C GLN A 381 8.82 15.87 -18.33
N HIS A 382 9.40 15.10 -17.39
CA HIS A 382 9.77 13.70 -17.65
C HIS A 382 8.54 12.83 -18.00
N TYR A 383 7.40 13.08 -17.38
CA TYR A 383 6.15 12.34 -17.65
C TYR A 383 5.66 12.63 -19.07
N LEU A 384 5.73 13.90 -19.51
CA LEU A 384 5.36 14.29 -20.88
C LEU A 384 6.26 13.63 -21.93
N GLY A 385 7.57 13.54 -21.65
CA GLY A 385 8.52 12.82 -22.52
C GLY A 385 8.13 11.34 -22.69
N GLN A 386 7.85 10.64 -21.58
CA GLN A 386 7.45 9.24 -21.60
C GLN A 386 6.10 9.01 -22.29
N LEU A 387 5.16 9.94 -22.11
CA LEU A 387 3.88 9.90 -22.81
C LEU A 387 4.08 10.05 -24.32
N ALA A 388 4.95 10.97 -24.75
CA ALA A 388 5.31 11.16 -26.16
C ALA A 388 5.96 9.90 -26.75
N ASP A 389 6.87 9.25 -26.01
CA ASP A 389 7.51 8.01 -26.42
C ASP A 389 6.48 6.87 -26.59
N LEU A 390 5.58 6.70 -25.62
CA LEU A 390 4.50 5.71 -25.71
C LEU A 390 3.59 5.96 -26.92
N VAL A 391 3.26 7.23 -27.20
CA VAL A 391 2.46 7.60 -28.36
C VAL A 391 3.21 7.32 -29.67
N SER A 392 4.49 7.64 -29.72
CA SER A 392 5.36 7.34 -30.88
C SER A 392 5.46 5.83 -31.14
N GLU A 393 5.66 5.02 -30.09
CA GLU A 393 5.63 3.56 -30.17
C GLU A 393 4.28 3.05 -30.70
N ALA A 394 3.16 3.58 -30.18
CA ALA A 394 1.83 3.20 -30.60
C ALA A 394 1.56 3.53 -32.08
N GLN A 395 2.12 4.63 -32.60
CA GLN A 395 2.01 5.03 -34.00
C GLN A 395 2.84 4.11 -34.92
N THR A 396 4.09 3.84 -34.55
CA THR A 396 5.08 3.09 -35.35
C THR A 396 4.90 1.57 -35.31
N ALA A 397 4.23 1.03 -34.29
CA ALA A 397 3.96 -0.41 -34.17
C ALA A 397 3.12 -1.01 -35.33
N ARG A 398 2.59 -0.19 -36.24
CA ARG A 398 1.90 -0.65 -37.46
C ARG A 398 2.86 -1.02 -38.60
N THR A 399 4.00 -0.33 -38.67
CA THR A 399 5.02 -0.50 -39.71
C THR A 399 5.99 -1.62 -39.39
N GLN A 400 6.23 -1.89 -38.10
CA GLN A 400 6.84 -3.13 -37.69
C GLN A 400 5.77 -4.22 -37.74
N SER A 401 5.52 -4.76 -38.95
CA SER A 401 4.84 -6.04 -39.07
C SER A 401 5.43 -6.97 -38.03
N CYS A 402 4.61 -7.49 -37.11
CA CYS A 402 5.03 -8.53 -36.18
C CYS A 402 5.88 -9.51 -37.02
N PRO A 403 7.17 -9.75 -36.70
CA PRO A 403 8.08 -10.48 -37.58
C PRO A 403 7.53 -11.83 -38.09
N ASP A 404 6.53 -12.38 -37.39
CA ASP A 404 5.76 -13.58 -37.72
C ASP A 404 4.54 -13.42 -38.64
N THR A 405 4.22 -12.21 -39.10
CA THR A 405 3.09 -11.93 -40.01
C THR A 405 3.49 -11.72 -41.46
N ALA A 406 4.78 -11.73 -41.78
CA ALA A 406 5.19 -12.14 -43.12
C ALA A 406 4.47 -13.46 -43.39
N VAL A 407 3.60 -13.45 -44.40
CA VAL A 407 2.75 -14.57 -44.82
C VAL A 407 3.66 -15.65 -45.41
N ARG A 408 4.59 -16.18 -44.61
CA ARG A 408 5.05 -17.55 -44.81
C ARG A 408 3.79 -18.36 -44.70
N SER A 409 3.38 -18.97 -45.81
CA SER A 409 2.25 -19.89 -45.91
C SER A 409 2.30 -20.86 -44.74
N ARG A 410 1.61 -20.53 -43.65
CA ARG A 410 1.73 -21.30 -42.41
C ARG A 410 1.13 -22.67 -42.73
N PRO A 411 1.83 -23.77 -42.42
CA PRO A 411 1.36 -25.09 -42.80
C PRO A 411 -0.07 -25.29 -42.30
N PRO A 412 -0.94 -25.92 -43.12
CA PRO A 412 -2.30 -26.21 -42.72
C PRO A 412 -2.26 -27.03 -41.43
N ARG A 413 -3.08 -26.64 -40.45
CA ARG A 413 -3.15 -27.37 -39.18
C ARG A 413 -3.82 -28.71 -39.47
N ARG A 414 -3.08 -29.80 -39.26
CA ARG A 414 -3.63 -31.15 -39.36
C ARG A 414 -4.36 -31.46 -38.06
N ALA A 415 -5.57 -31.98 -38.19
CA ALA A 415 -6.29 -32.49 -37.04
C ALA A 415 -5.63 -33.80 -36.56
N ASN A 416 -5.70 -34.08 -35.26
CA ASN A 416 -5.32 -35.39 -34.75
C ASN A 416 -6.40 -36.45 -35.10
N GLN A 417 -6.19 -37.70 -34.66
CA GLN A 417 -7.12 -38.81 -34.91
C GLN A 417 -8.54 -38.59 -34.34
N TRP A 418 -8.73 -37.63 -33.43
CA TRP A 418 -10.03 -37.27 -32.85
C TRP A 418 -10.69 -36.04 -33.52
N GLY A 419 -10.11 -35.53 -34.61
CA GLY A 419 -10.62 -34.34 -35.29
C GLY A 419 -10.33 -33.03 -34.56
N GLU A 420 -9.48 -33.05 -33.54
CA GLU A 420 -9.09 -31.86 -32.78
C GLU A 420 -7.95 -31.13 -33.49
N LEU A 421 -7.95 -29.81 -33.39
CA LEU A 421 -6.94 -28.95 -34.00
C LEU A 421 -5.94 -28.49 -32.94
N PRO A 422 -4.64 -28.40 -33.25
CA PRO A 422 -3.66 -27.79 -32.34
C PRO A 422 -3.87 -26.27 -32.23
N CYS A 423 -3.85 -25.78 -31.00
CA CYS A 423 -3.83 -24.35 -30.68
C CYS A 423 -2.43 -23.78 -30.89
N ARG A 424 -2.31 -22.68 -31.64
CA ARG A 424 -0.99 -22.04 -31.85
C ARG A 424 -0.44 -21.30 -30.62
N GLY A 425 -1.29 -21.04 -29.63
CA GLY A 425 -0.88 -20.35 -28.40
C GLY A 425 -0.34 -21.33 -27.36
N CYS A 426 -1.10 -22.38 -27.03
CA CYS A 426 -0.73 -23.36 -26.00
C CYS A 426 -0.24 -24.71 -26.54
N GLY A 427 -0.35 -24.98 -27.85
CA GLY A 427 -0.01 -26.27 -28.46
C GLY A 427 -1.07 -27.37 -28.28
N GLU A 428 -2.02 -27.21 -27.37
CA GLU A 428 -3.05 -28.22 -27.07
C GLU A 428 -3.97 -28.50 -28.25
N HIS A 429 -4.30 -29.78 -28.44
CA HIS A 429 -5.33 -30.20 -29.39
C HIS A 429 -6.70 -30.05 -28.75
N LEU A 430 -7.59 -29.30 -29.39
CA LEU A 430 -8.93 -29.02 -28.88
C LEU A 430 -9.99 -29.19 -29.97
N PRO A 431 -11.25 -29.50 -29.61
CA PRO A 431 -12.33 -29.57 -30.57
C PRO A 431 -12.63 -28.17 -31.18
N PRO A 432 -13.11 -28.09 -32.44
CA PRO A 432 -13.29 -26.81 -33.15
C PRO A 432 -14.11 -25.74 -32.42
N HIS A 433 -15.11 -26.13 -31.61
CA HIS A 433 -15.96 -25.20 -30.86
C HIS A 433 -15.21 -24.50 -29.70
N ARG A 434 -14.02 -24.97 -29.30
CA ARG A 434 -13.14 -24.33 -28.31
C ARG A 434 -12.22 -23.28 -28.92
N PHE A 435 -12.24 -23.10 -30.23
CA PHE A 435 -11.46 -22.08 -30.92
C PHE A 435 -12.22 -20.77 -31.10
N SER A 436 -11.47 -19.67 -31.24
CA SER A 436 -12.01 -18.37 -31.68
C SER A 436 -12.45 -18.42 -33.15
N PHE A 437 -13.13 -17.37 -33.64
CA PHE A 437 -13.62 -17.31 -35.03
C PHE A 437 -12.51 -17.48 -36.08
N GLN A 438 -11.31 -16.97 -35.81
CA GLN A 438 -10.13 -17.13 -36.69
C GLN A 438 -9.55 -18.55 -36.67
N ARG A 439 -10.15 -19.44 -35.86
CA ARG A 439 -9.84 -20.84 -35.60
C ARG A 439 -8.41 -21.16 -35.20
N SER A 440 -7.44 -20.25 -35.23
CA SER A 440 -6.00 -20.51 -35.02
C SER A 440 -5.57 -20.58 -33.54
N LEU A 441 -6.32 -19.93 -32.66
CA LEU A 441 -6.11 -19.89 -31.22
C LEU A 441 -7.35 -20.39 -30.49
N CYS A 442 -7.15 -21.20 -29.46
CA CYS A 442 -8.21 -21.56 -28.53
C CYS A 442 -8.78 -20.28 -27.89
N LYS A 443 -10.03 -20.34 -27.41
CA LYS A 443 -10.72 -19.18 -26.80
C LYS A 443 -9.92 -18.56 -25.65
N MET A 444 -9.20 -19.39 -24.88
CA MET A 444 -8.34 -18.92 -23.78
C MET A 444 -7.11 -18.16 -24.28
N CYS A 445 -6.31 -18.73 -25.19
CA CYS A 445 -5.15 -18.04 -25.76
C CYS A 445 -5.56 -16.78 -26.51
N TYR A 446 -6.67 -16.82 -27.25
CA TYR A 446 -7.23 -15.62 -27.90
C TYR A 446 -7.58 -14.54 -26.87
N ALA A 447 -8.27 -14.89 -25.79
CA ALA A 447 -8.61 -13.95 -24.73
C ALA A 447 -7.38 -13.42 -23.97
N SER A 448 -6.35 -14.26 -23.78
CA SER A 448 -5.07 -13.86 -23.18
C SER A 448 -4.32 -12.88 -24.06
N ASN A 449 -4.16 -13.20 -25.35
CA ASN A 449 -3.50 -12.34 -26.33
C ASN A 449 -4.25 -11.02 -26.52
N ALA A 450 -5.59 -11.06 -26.57
CA ALA A 450 -6.42 -9.85 -26.63
C ALA A 450 -6.23 -8.99 -25.38
N ARG A 451 -6.18 -9.60 -24.18
CA ARG A 451 -5.89 -8.88 -22.92
C ARG A 451 -4.50 -8.26 -22.92
N ALA A 452 -3.47 -8.97 -23.36
CA ALA A 452 -2.12 -8.45 -23.48
C ALA A 452 -2.05 -7.29 -24.49
N TYR A 453 -2.70 -7.45 -25.65
CA TYR A 453 -2.76 -6.39 -26.66
C TYR A 453 -3.48 -5.14 -26.13
N TYR A 454 -4.61 -5.28 -25.45
CA TYR A 454 -5.35 -4.15 -24.87
C TYR A 454 -4.65 -3.48 -23.68
N ARG A 455 -3.57 -4.07 -23.15
CA ARG A 455 -2.66 -3.42 -22.18
C ARG A 455 -1.61 -2.54 -22.85
N THR A 456 -1.42 -2.66 -24.17
CA THR A 456 -0.61 -1.71 -24.94
C THR A 456 -1.40 -0.45 -25.21
N LEU A 457 -0.72 0.70 -25.31
CA LEU A 457 -1.38 1.97 -25.66
C LEU A 457 -2.18 1.84 -26.96
N ARG A 458 -1.56 1.27 -28.00
CA ARG A 458 -2.17 1.04 -29.31
C ARG A 458 -3.44 0.20 -29.21
N GLY A 459 -3.38 -0.93 -28.50
CA GLY A 459 -4.53 -1.81 -28.35
C GLY A 459 -5.68 -1.12 -27.62
N ASN A 460 -5.38 -0.33 -26.59
CA ASN A 460 -6.37 0.47 -25.88
C ASN A 460 -7.05 1.49 -26.83
N MET A 461 -6.27 2.25 -27.62
CA MET A 461 -6.82 3.21 -28.59
C MET A 461 -7.71 2.56 -29.65
N VAL A 462 -7.29 1.43 -30.19
CA VAL A 462 -8.09 0.67 -31.16
C VAL A 462 -9.40 0.20 -30.53
N LEU A 463 -9.38 -0.24 -29.26
CA LEU A 463 -10.58 -0.63 -28.53
C LEU A 463 -11.55 0.54 -28.35
N LEU A 464 -11.06 1.73 -27.99
CA LEU A 464 -11.88 2.94 -27.84
C LEU A 464 -12.54 3.35 -29.16
N VAL A 465 -11.77 3.39 -30.26
CA VAL A 465 -12.29 3.75 -31.59
C VAL A 465 -13.31 2.73 -32.09
N ASN A 466 -13.06 1.43 -31.93
CA ASN A 466 -14.01 0.39 -32.34
C ASN A 466 -15.30 0.43 -31.52
N SER A 467 -15.20 0.76 -30.22
CA SER A 467 -16.36 0.98 -29.36
C SER A 467 -17.17 2.19 -29.83
N ALA A 468 -16.51 3.30 -30.18
CA ALA A 468 -17.15 4.49 -30.76
C ALA A 468 -17.87 4.20 -32.10
N ARG A 469 -17.24 3.44 -33.00
CA ARG A 469 -17.83 3.01 -34.28
C ARG A 469 -19.06 2.14 -34.07
N THR A 470 -18.96 1.16 -33.17
CA THR A 470 -20.09 0.27 -32.84
C THR A 470 -21.27 1.07 -32.27
N ARG A 471 -21.00 2.02 -31.35
CA ARG A 471 -22.02 2.91 -30.78
C ARG A 471 -22.65 3.81 -31.86
N SER A 472 -21.85 4.38 -32.76
CA SER A 472 -22.34 5.22 -33.87
C SER A 472 -23.23 4.45 -34.83
N ARG A 473 -22.81 3.24 -35.24
CA ARG A 473 -23.58 2.37 -36.14
C ARG A 473 -24.94 2.00 -35.55
N ARG A 474 -25.02 1.67 -34.26
CA ARG A 474 -26.29 1.42 -33.55
C ARG A 474 -27.22 2.63 -33.54
N LYS A 475 -26.67 3.84 -33.68
CA LYS A 475 -27.40 5.10 -33.75
C LYS A 475 -27.68 5.58 -35.18
N GLY A 476 -27.25 4.83 -36.21
CA GLY A 476 -27.33 5.26 -37.61
C GLY A 476 -26.40 6.42 -37.96
N TRP A 477 -25.35 6.66 -37.17
CA TRP A 477 -24.40 7.76 -37.38
C TRP A 477 -23.08 7.28 -38.00
N SER A 478 -22.47 8.13 -38.81
CA SER A 478 -21.09 7.97 -39.28
C SER A 478 -20.08 8.25 -38.17
N CYS A 479 -19.02 7.47 -38.06
CA CYS A 479 -17.91 7.72 -37.12
C CYS A 479 -16.63 8.02 -37.91
N SER A 480 -16.18 9.27 -37.88
CA SER A 480 -14.93 9.70 -38.53
C SER A 480 -13.71 9.63 -37.63
N LEU A 481 -13.89 9.17 -36.38
CA LEU A 481 -12.81 9.04 -35.42
C LEU A 481 -11.83 7.91 -35.85
N GLN A 482 -10.54 8.24 -35.80
CA GLN A 482 -9.41 7.36 -36.08
C GLN A 482 -8.53 7.25 -34.83
N MET A 483 -7.63 6.26 -34.82
CA MET A 483 -6.73 6.02 -33.69
C MET A 483 -5.80 7.21 -33.45
N GLU A 484 -5.32 7.82 -34.53
CA GLU A 484 -4.43 8.97 -34.55
C GLU A 484 -5.09 10.20 -33.88
N HIS A 485 -6.40 10.39 -34.09
CA HIS A 485 -7.16 11.45 -33.40
C HIS A 485 -7.19 11.25 -31.88
N VAL A 486 -7.30 10.01 -31.41
CA VAL A 486 -7.35 9.71 -29.96
C VAL A 486 -5.96 9.83 -29.33
N LEU A 487 -4.90 9.42 -30.04
CA LEU A 487 -3.51 9.65 -29.61
C LEU A 487 -3.20 11.15 -29.51
N GLN A 488 -3.67 11.95 -30.46
CA GLN A 488 -3.53 13.40 -30.42
C GLN A 488 -4.28 14.02 -29.23
N MET A 489 -5.50 13.55 -28.94
CA MET A 489 -6.23 13.97 -27.72
C MET A 489 -5.42 13.67 -26.46
N LEU A 490 -4.83 12.47 -26.37
CA LEU A 490 -4.05 12.06 -25.21
C LEU A 490 -2.84 12.98 -24.96
N LEU A 491 -2.14 13.38 -26.03
CA LEU A 491 -1.04 14.34 -25.95
C LEU A 491 -1.53 15.74 -25.57
N GLN A 492 -2.59 16.23 -26.23
CA GLN A 492 -3.17 17.55 -25.96
C GLN A 492 -3.70 17.69 -24.52
N GLN A 493 -4.16 16.58 -23.94
CA GLN A 493 -4.64 16.52 -22.57
C GLN A 493 -3.56 16.09 -21.60
N GLU A 494 -2.31 15.91 -22.06
CA GLU A 494 -1.17 15.53 -21.23
C GLU A 494 -1.45 14.29 -20.37
N GLY A 495 -2.15 13.30 -20.94
CA GLY A 495 -2.52 12.08 -20.21
C GLY A 495 -3.58 12.24 -19.12
N ARG A 496 -4.27 13.39 -19.04
CA ARG A 496 -5.23 13.73 -17.98
C ARG A 496 -6.68 13.72 -18.45
N CYS A 497 -7.59 13.52 -17.51
CA CYS A 497 -9.03 13.62 -17.75
C CYS A 497 -9.41 15.04 -18.16
N ALA A 498 -10.18 15.21 -19.25
CA ALA A 498 -10.63 16.52 -19.74
C ALA A 498 -11.40 17.35 -18.70
N TYR A 499 -12.14 16.67 -17.81
CA TYR A 499 -13.04 17.34 -16.89
C TYR A 499 -12.39 17.62 -15.53
N SER A 500 -11.66 16.65 -14.99
CA SER A 500 -11.09 16.74 -13.64
C SER A 500 -9.61 17.01 -13.57
N GLY A 501 -8.86 16.86 -14.67
CA GLY A 501 -7.40 16.94 -14.66
C GLY A 501 -6.71 15.77 -13.97
N VAL A 502 -7.46 14.79 -13.43
CA VAL A 502 -6.89 13.57 -12.83
C VAL A 502 -6.10 12.80 -13.89
N PRO A 503 -4.86 12.38 -13.60
CA PRO A 503 -4.07 11.53 -14.50
C PRO A 503 -4.82 10.23 -14.81
N MET A 504 -4.97 9.91 -16.09
CA MET A 504 -5.62 8.68 -16.49
C MET A 504 -4.63 7.52 -16.46
N GLU A 505 -5.12 6.34 -16.08
CA GLU A 505 -4.33 5.12 -16.13
C GLU A 505 -4.40 4.50 -17.53
N ILE A 506 -3.38 4.78 -18.34
CA ILE A 506 -3.40 4.54 -19.79
C ILE A 506 -3.17 3.05 -20.14
N LEU A 507 -2.34 2.35 -19.37
CA LEU A 507 -1.91 0.96 -19.63
C LEU A 507 -2.60 -0.09 -18.74
N PHE A 508 -3.46 0.35 -17.82
CA PHE A 508 -4.13 -0.53 -16.84
C PHE A 508 -5.61 -0.68 -17.17
N PRO A 509 -5.99 -1.69 -17.96
CA PRO A 509 -7.41 -1.95 -18.19
C PRO A 509 -8.08 -2.35 -16.87
N ASN A 510 -9.27 -1.80 -16.63
CA ASN A 510 -10.08 -2.00 -15.41
C ASN A 510 -9.54 -1.34 -14.13
N SER A 511 -8.70 -0.32 -14.25
CA SER A 511 -8.42 0.55 -13.12
C SER A 511 -9.59 1.49 -12.80
N ASN A 512 -9.54 2.09 -11.60
CA ASN A 512 -10.15 3.41 -11.38
C ASN A 512 -9.48 4.38 -12.39
N TRP A 513 -9.97 5.52 -12.81
CA TRP A 513 -9.22 6.43 -13.70
C TRP A 513 -8.76 5.86 -15.06
N ARG A 514 -9.23 4.67 -15.47
CA ARG A 514 -8.97 4.17 -16.83
C ARG A 514 -9.53 5.17 -17.82
N MET A 515 -8.84 5.35 -18.93
CA MET A 515 -9.28 6.25 -19.98
C MET A 515 -10.57 5.75 -20.66
N SER A 516 -11.47 6.69 -20.97
CA SER A 516 -12.70 6.49 -21.73
C SER A 516 -12.88 7.63 -22.72
N LEU A 517 -13.61 7.35 -23.80
CA LEU A 517 -13.93 8.33 -24.82
C LEU A 517 -15.34 8.89 -24.61
N GLU A 518 -15.43 10.20 -24.37
CA GLU A 518 -16.67 10.93 -24.13
C GLU A 518 -16.95 11.92 -25.27
N ARG A 519 -18.23 12.18 -25.53
CA ARG A 519 -18.65 13.18 -26.53
C ARG A 519 -18.96 14.49 -25.83
N LEU A 520 -18.50 15.60 -26.41
CA LEU A 520 -18.81 16.94 -25.90
C LEU A 520 -20.28 17.31 -26.18
N ASP A 521 -20.78 16.90 -27.35
CA ASP A 521 -22.17 17.07 -27.76
C ASP A 521 -22.78 15.72 -28.13
N ASN A 522 -23.80 15.34 -27.36
CA ASN A 522 -24.49 14.08 -27.53
C ASN A 522 -25.40 14.01 -28.77
N SER A 523 -25.70 15.15 -29.41
CA SER A 523 -26.42 15.22 -30.69
C SER A 523 -25.53 14.93 -31.91
N ARG A 524 -24.21 15.06 -31.75
CA ARG A 524 -23.22 14.88 -32.83
C ARG A 524 -22.54 13.51 -32.75
N ALA A 525 -22.11 13.01 -33.91
CA ALA A 525 -21.41 11.74 -33.99
C ALA A 525 -19.99 11.80 -33.40
N TYR A 526 -19.32 10.65 -33.29
CA TYR A 526 -17.93 10.60 -32.81
C TYR A 526 -16.99 11.11 -33.91
N CYS A 527 -16.33 12.23 -33.64
CA CYS A 527 -15.31 12.84 -34.49
C CYS A 527 -14.27 13.56 -33.61
N GLN A 528 -13.11 13.92 -34.19
CA GLN A 528 -12.02 14.54 -33.43
C GLN A 528 -12.44 15.81 -32.66
N ARG A 529 -13.31 16.66 -33.25
CA ARG A 529 -13.76 17.91 -32.63
C ARG A 529 -14.90 17.75 -31.61
N ASN A 530 -15.49 16.56 -31.51
CA ASN A 530 -16.63 16.29 -30.62
C ASN A 530 -16.31 15.20 -29.60
N CYS A 531 -15.04 14.87 -29.39
CA CYS A 531 -14.63 13.85 -28.45
C CYS A 531 -13.46 14.32 -27.61
N VAL A 532 -13.43 13.86 -26.37
CA VAL A 532 -12.34 14.08 -25.42
C VAL A 532 -12.08 12.79 -24.66
N LEU A 533 -10.88 12.65 -24.10
CA LEU A 533 -10.59 11.56 -23.18
C LEU A 533 -10.90 11.98 -21.75
N VAL A 534 -11.61 11.12 -21.04
CA VAL A 534 -11.99 11.32 -19.65
C VAL A 534 -11.65 10.06 -18.85
N ALA A 535 -11.45 10.20 -17.55
CA ALA A 535 -11.47 9.03 -16.68
C ALA A 535 -12.87 8.39 -16.72
N ALA A 536 -12.92 7.05 -16.73
CA ALA A 536 -14.16 6.30 -16.93
C ALA A 536 -15.23 6.57 -15.85
N GLU A 537 -14.83 7.00 -14.67
CA GLU A 537 -15.71 7.47 -13.59
C GLU A 537 -16.61 8.64 -14.01
N PHE A 538 -16.13 9.46 -14.95
CA PHE A 538 -16.87 10.61 -15.49
C PHE A 538 -17.67 10.24 -16.76
N ASN A 539 -17.63 8.98 -17.18
CA ASN A 539 -18.36 8.49 -18.35
C ASN A 539 -19.75 7.98 -17.94
N SER A 540 -20.71 8.88 -17.89
CA SER A 540 -22.07 8.56 -17.49
C SER A 540 -22.96 8.16 -18.66
N PRO A 541 -23.96 7.28 -18.47
CA PRO A 541 -24.93 6.95 -19.50
C PRO A 541 -25.72 8.17 -19.99
N ASP A 542 -25.87 8.28 -21.31
CA ASP A 542 -26.69 9.30 -21.97
C ASP A 542 -28.19 9.04 -21.74
N HIS A 543 -28.82 9.86 -20.90
CA HIS A 543 -30.26 9.77 -20.60
C HIS A 543 -31.15 10.64 -21.50
N THR A 544 -30.59 11.38 -22.46
CA THR A 544 -31.34 12.30 -23.34
C THR A 544 -32.35 11.59 -24.23
N ARG A 545 -32.21 10.26 -24.41
CA ARG A 545 -33.04 9.46 -25.33
C ARG A 545 -34.27 8.82 -24.70
N ARG A 546 -34.58 9.10 -23.44
CA ARG A 546 -35.83 8.61 -22.85
C ARG A 546 -37.01 9.36 -23.51
N PRO A 547 -38.08 8.66 -23.94
CA PRO A 547 -39.27 9.33 -24.48
C PRO A 547 -39.76 10.45 -23.55
N GLY A 548 -40.03 11.62 -24.11
CA GLY A 548 -40.48 12.80 -23.35
C GLY A 548 -39.38 13.70 -22.78
N VAL A 549 -38.10 13.37 -22.99
CA VAL A 549 -36.98 14.26 -22.63
C VAL A 549 -36.62 15.14 -23.82
N HIS A 550 -37.00 16.42 -23.76
CA HIS A 550 -36.57 17.41 -24.75
C HIS A 550 -35.07 17.66 -24.62
N GLN A 551 -34.30 17.48 -25.70
CA GLN A 551 -32.83 17.62 -25.68
C GLN A 551 -32.37 18.99 -25.18
N GLU A 552 -33.11 20.05 -25.52
CA GLU A 552 -32.86 21.43 -25.08
C GLU A 552 -33.01 21.66 -23.56
N HIS A 553 -33.73 20.76 -22.87
CA HIS A 553 -34.01 20.85 -21.44
C HIS A 553 -33.07 19.98 -20.59
N VAL A 554 -32.15 19.23 -21.20
CA VAL A 554 -31.20 18.39 -20.46
C VAL A 554 -30.01 19.24 -19.99
N ARG A 555 -30.29 20.20 -19.10
CA ARG A 555 -29.24 20.98 -18.42
C ARG A 555 -28.65 20.28 -17.20
N GLY A 556 -29.23 19.17 -16.75
CA GLY A 556 -28.78 18.40 -15.59
C GLY A 556 -28.84 16.88 -15.75
N SER A 557 -28.50 16.35 -16.94
CA SER A 557 -28.20 14.91 -17.00
C SER A 557 -26.89 14.62 -16.30
N SER A 558 -26.70 13.38 -15.90
CA SER A 558 -25.48 12.77 -15.35
C SER A 558 -24.17 13.04 -16.14
N GLN A 559 -24.20 13.86 -17.18
CA GLN A 559 -23.05 14.32 -17.96
C GLN A 559 -22.16 15.20 -17.09
N TRP A 560 -20.90 14.78 -17.02
CA TRP A 560 -19.83 15.55 -16.43
C TRP A 560 -19.31 16.57 -17.44
N SER A 561 -18.88 17.73 -16.94
CA SER A 561 -18.14 18.75 -17.71
C SER A 561 -17.05 19.35 -16.81
N ALA A 562 -16.09 20.07 -17.39
CA ALA A 562 -15.05 20.73 -16.60
C ALA A 562 -15.64 21.79 -15.66
N GLU A 563 -16.66 22.53 -16.12
CA GLU A 563 -17.38 23.54 -15.34
C GLU A 563 -18.10 22.88 -14.15
N LYS A 564 -18.81 21.77 -14.38
CA LYS A 564 -19.53 21.04 -13.33
C LYS A 564 -18.58 20.40 -12.30
N VAL A 565 -17.42 19.89 -12.75
CA VAL A 565 -16.38 19.40 -11.82
C VAL A 565 -15.82 20.55 -10.98
N GLY A 566 -15.64 21.73 -11.58
CA GLY A 566 -15.20 22.95 -10.89
C GLY A 566 -16.22 23.45 -9.87
N SER A 567 -17.52 23.36 -10.16
CA SER A 567 -18.59 23.86 -9.30
C SER A 567 -18.91 22.94 -8.10
N ILE A 568 -18.28 21.76 -7.99
CA ILE A 568 -18.57 20.84 -6.88
C ILE A 568 -18.25 21.46 -5.53
N ARG A 569 -17.14 22.21 -5.42
CA ARG A 569 -16.76 22.85 -4.16
C ARG A 569 -17.87 23.80 -3.68
N ASP A 570 -18.38 24.64 -4.58
CA ASP A 570 -19.46 25.57 -4.29
C ASP A 570 -20.77 24.84 -3.97
N ALA A 571 -21.05 23.75 -4.69
CA ALA A 571 -22.21 22.91 -4.44
C ALA A 571 -22.16 22.23 -3.06
N CYS A 572 -20.98 21.76 -2.62
CA CYS A 572 -20.79 21.19 -1.28
C CYS A 572 -21.08 22.21 -0.17
N SER A 573 -20.64 23.46 -0.36
CA SER A 573 -20.86 24.57 0.58
C SER A 573 -22.30 25.08 0.64
N SER A 574 -23.18 24.63 -0.26
CA SER A 574 -24.59 25.03 -0.25
C SER A 574 -25.29 24.53 1.01
N VAL A 575 -26.09 25.41 1.63
CA VAL A 575 -26.81 25.12 2.89
C VAL A 575 -28.03 24.24 2.63
N VAL A 576 -28.21 23.20 3.44
CA VAL A 576 -29.46 22.42 3.49
C VAL A 576 -30.27 22.90 4.68
N HIS A 577 -31.46 23.47 4.42
CA HIS A 577 -32.38 23.86 5.48
C HIS A 577 -33.04 22.62 6.10
N LEU A 578 -32.45 22.11 7.19
CA LEU A 578 -32.87 20.84 7.81
C LEU A 578 -34.33 20.81 8.26
N GLU A 579 -34.87 21.94 8.71
CA GLU A 579 -36.29 22.02 9.10
C GLU A 579 -37.23 21.87 7.90
N VAL A 580 -36.91 22.52 6.78
CA VAL A 580 -37.65 22.38 5.51
C VAL A 580 -37.52 20.94 4.99
N LEU A 581 -36.35 20.30 5.14
CA LEU A 581 -36.16 18.90 4.77
C LEU A 581 -37.04 17.97 5.64
N LYS A 582 -37.05 18.15 6.96
CA LYS A 582 -37.88 17.37 7.89
C LYS A 582 -39.37 17.53 7.57
N GLU A 583 -39.83 18.74 7.29
CA GLU A 583 -41.20 19.02 6.88
C GLU A 583 -41.54 18.30 5.56
N ASN A 584 -40.69 18.42 4.55
CA ASN A 584 -40.88 17.72 3.28
C ASN A 584 -40.92 16.19 3.44
N VAL A 585 -40.09 15.63 4.33
CA VAL A 585 -40.11 14.20 4.65
C VAL A 585 -41.39 13.81 5.40
N ALA A 586 -41.87 14.63 6.33
CA ALA A 586 -43.14 14.42 7.02
C ALA A 586 -44.31 14.42 6.01
N VAL A 587 -44.39 15.43 5.15
CA VAL A 587 -45.38 15.52 4.06
C VAL A 587 -45.29 14.30 3.14
N ALA A 588 -44.07 13.83 2.82
CA ALA A 588 -43.88 12.65 1.97
C ALA A 588 -44.30 11.33 2.64
N ARG A 589 -44.27 11.24 3.98
CA ARG A 589 -44.78 10.08 4.74
C ARG A 589 -46.30 10.05 4.77
N HIS A 590 -46.95 11.20 4.92
CA HIS A 590 -48.41 11.28 4.93
C HIS A 590 -49.01 11.01 3.54
N ARG A 591 -50.13 10.27 3.51
CA ARG A 591 -50.94 10.16 2.30
C ARG A 591 -51.68 11.49 2.12
N SER A 592 -51.31 12.27 1.12
CA SER A 592 -52.20 13.27 0.58
C SER A 592 -53.33 12.53 -0.16
N ASP A 593 -54.49 12.40 0.46
CA ASP A 593 -55.71 11.83 -0.16
C ASP A 593 -56.33 12.76 -1.23
N GLY A 594 -55.70 13.91 -1.48
CA GLY A 594 -56.13 14.89 -2.47
C GLY A 594 -55.28 14.90 -3.73
N SER A 595 -55.97 14.97 -4.88
CA SER A 595 -55.47 15.25 -6.23
C SER A 595 -54.45 16.40 -6.28
N SER A 596 -53.16 16.09 -6.13
CA SER A 596 -52.08 17.05 -6.41
C SER A 596 -52.00 17.25 -7.92
N LEU A 597 -52.14 18.50 -8.38
CA LEU A 597 -51.93 18.92 -9.77
C LEU A 597 -50.50 18.65 -10.29
N PHE A 598 -49.54 18.35 -9.41
CA PHE A 598 -48.18 18.00 -9.81
C PHE A 598 -48.03 16.52 -10.16
N PRO A 599 -47.30 16.20 -11.24
CA PRO A 599 -46.93 14.82 -11.58
C PRO A 599 -46.30 14.13 -10.37
N TYR A 600 -46.83 12.95 -10.00
CA TYR A 600 -46.42 12.20 -8.81
C TYR A 600 -44.89 12.05 -8.68
N ASN A 601 -44.20 11.87 -9.81
CA ASN A 601 -42.74 11.72 -9.90
C ASN A 601 -41.92 12.99 -9.60
N ARG A 602 -42.56 14.16 -9.43
CA ARG A 602 -41.90 15.41 -9.00
C ARG A 602 -41.97 15.65 -7.49
N THR A 603 -42.73 14.84 -6.77
CA THR A 603 -42.79 14.90 -5.30
C THR A 603 -41.66 14.07 -4.68
N LEU A 604 -41.18 14.46 -3.49
CA LEU A 604 -40.19 13.68 -2.75
C LEU A 604 -40.68 12.24 -2.52
N ARG A 605 -41.96 12.07 -2.14
CA ARG A 605 -42.61 10.77 -1.99
C ARG A 605 -42.55 9.92 -3.25
N GLY A 606 -42.93 10.49 -4.39
CA GLY A 606 -42.95 9.76 -5.65
C GLY A 606 -41.56 9.39 -6.13
N LYS A 607 -40.56 10.27 -5.94
CA LYS A 607 -39.15 9.96 -6.21
C LYS A 607 -38.65 8.82 -5.31
N SER A 608 -38.92 8.84 -4.00
CA SER A 608 -38.51 7.78 -3.09
C SER A 608 -39.18 6.43 -3.44
N LYS A 609 -40.47 6.42 -3.78
CA LYS A 609 -41.13 5.20 -4.25
C LYS A 609 -40.54 4.67 -5.55
N LEU A 610 -40.20 5.56 -6.50
CA LEU A 610 -39.56 5.18 -7.75
C LEU A 610 -38.19 4.53 -7.50
N LEU A 611 -37.39 5.06 -6.58
CA LEU A 611 -36.10 4.50 -6.21
C LEU A 611 -36.25 3.11 -5.56
N ALA A 612 -37.17 2.94 -4.61
CA ALA A 612 -37.45 1.64 -3.99
C ALA A 612 -37.94 0.60 -5.02
N ALA A 613 -38.90 0.96 -5.87
CA ALA A 613 -39.39 0.08 -6.93
C ALA A 613 -38.28 -0.32 -7.94
N SER A 614 -37.38 0.62 -8.25
CA SER A 614 -36.21 0.36 -9.11
C SER A 614 -35.22 -0.58 -8.43
N ALA A 615 -35.00 -0.45 -7.12
CA ALA A 615 -34.17 -1.36 -6.33
C ALA A 615 -34.75 -2.78 -6.35
N GLN A 616 -36.04 -2.94 -6.04
CA GLN A 616 -36.75 -4.23 -6.07
C GLN A 616 -36.68 -4.90 -7.44
N THR A 617 -36.87 -4.14 -8.52
CA THR A 617 -36.78 -4.66 -9.89
C THR A 617 -35.36 -5.14 -10.20
N ARG A 618 -34.33 -4.39 -9.79
CA ARG A 618 -32.92 -4.75 -9.99
C ARG A 618 -32.52 -5.98 -9.18
N SER A 619 -32.91 -6.06 -7.90
CA SER A 619 -32.71 -7.24 -7.05
C SER A 619 -33.35 -8.49 -7.64
N ARG A 620 -34.63 -8.41 -8.05
CA ARG A 620 -35.34 -9.53 -8.66
C ARG A 620 -34.65 -10.06 -9.91
N ARG A 621 -34.17 -9.16 -10.79
CA ARG A 621 -33.42 -9.54 -12.00
C ARG A 621 -32.09 -10.23 -11.70
N ARG A 622 -31.52 -10.02 -10.52
CA ARG A 622 -30.24 -10.56 -10.09
C ARG A 622 -30.37 -11.75 -9.15
N GLY A 623 -31.59 -12.05 -8.67
CA GLY A 623 -31.81 -13.04 -7.60
C GLY A 623 -31.24 -12.60 -6.26
N GLU A 624 -31.14 -11.29 -6.02
CA GLU A 624 -30.62 -10.68 -4.80
C GLU A 624 -31.78 -10.26 -3.87
N GLU A 625 -31.53 -10.14 -2.57
CA GLU A 625 -32.49 -9.65 -1.59
C GLU A 625 -32.77 -8.14 -1.74
N CYS A 626 -33.96 -7.70 -1.34
CA CYS A 626 -34.34 -6.29 -1.31
C CYS A 626 -35.30 -6.02 -0.15
N GLU A 627 -34.79 -5.43 0.92
CA GLU A 627 -35.58 -5.02 2.09
C GLU A 627 -35.94 -3.53 2.02
N ILE A 628 -35.16 -2.74 1.27
CA ILE A 628 -35.35 -1.29 1.17
C ILE A 628 -36.72 -0.95 0.55
N ASN A 629 -37.49 -0.17 1.29
CA ASN A 629 -38.75 0.43 0.89
C ASN A 629 -38.60 1.98 0.79
N TYR A 630 -39.68 2.69 0.48
CA TYR A 630 -39.61 4.15 0.30
C TYR A 630 -39.47 4.94 1.61
N THR A 631 -39.93 4.41 2.75
CA THR A 631 -39.74 5.05 4.06
C THR A 631 -38.30 4.98 4.51
N ASP A 632 -37.59 3.89 4.21
CA ASP A 632 -36.15 3.76 4.48
C ASP A 632 -35.35 4.78 3.65
N ILE A 633 -35.76 5.04 2.41
CA ILE A 633 -35.16 6.09 1.57
C ILE A 633 -35.36 7.48 2.15
N LEU A 634 -36.55 7.78 2.69
CA LEU A 634 -36.80 9.04 3.38
C LEU A 634 -35.97 9.15 4.66
N GLN A 635 -35.79 8.05 5.37
CA GLN A 635 -34.98 7.98 6.58
C GLN A 635 -33.49 8.19 6.27
N MET A 636 -32.94 7.53 5.24
CA MET A 636 -31.58 7.78 4.74
C MET A 636 -31.36 9.25 4.37
N LEU A 637 -32.35 9.89 3.73
CA LEU A 637 -32.24 11.31 3.38
C LEU A 637 -32.12 12.21 4.62
N LEU A 638 -32.79 11.87 5.73
CA LEU A 638 -32.67 12.61 7.00
C LEU A 638 -31.32 12.34 7.68
N GLU A 639 -30.90 11.09 7.76
CA GLU A 639 -29.62 10.67 8.36
C GLU A 639 -28.43 11.30 7.66
N GLN A 640 -28.53 11.41 6.33
CA GLN A 640 -27.53 12.07 5.49
C GLN A 640 -27.74 13.59 5.40
N GLN A 641 -28.68 14.16 6.17
CA GLN A 641 -28.95 15.60 6.22
C GLN A 641 -29.24 16.21 4.84
N GLY A 642 -29.87 15.46 3.95
CA GLY A 642 -30.18 15.86 2.58
C GLY A 642 -28.96 15.92 1.66
N ARG A 643 -27.83 15.31 2.01
CA ARG A 643 -26.57 15.38 1.27
C ARG A 643 -26.15 14.04 0.66
N CYS A 644 -25.38 14.11 -0.42
CA CYS A 644 -24.77 12.97 -1.08
C CYS A 644 -23.76 12.30 -0.15
N PHE A 645 -23.85 10.98 0.03
CA PHE A 645 -22.96 10.20 0.90
C PHE A 645 -21.48 10.39 0.56
N TYR A 646 -21.14 10.43 -0.74
CA TYR A 646 -19.74 10.48 -1.18
C TYR A 646 -19.17 11.87 -1.35
N SER A 647 -19.99 12.91 -1.50
CA SER A 647 -19.50 14.25 -1.84
C SER A 647 -20.01 15.36 -0.95
N GLY A 648 -21.01 15.12 -0.09
CA GLY A 648 -21.62 16.17 0.72
C GLY A 648 -22.51 17.15 -0.05
N ILE A 649 -22.61 17.03 -1.38
CA ILE A 649 -23.46 17.90 -2.20
C ILE A 649 -24.94 17.73 -1.83
N PRO A 650 -25.72 18.81 -1.63
CA PRO A 650 -27.17 18.73 -1.42
C PRO A 650 -27.88 17.98 -2.55
N LEU A 651 -28.65 16.98 -2.17
CA LEU A 651 -29.39 16.13 -3.10
C LEU A 651 -30.69 16.80 -3.54
N GLN A 652 -30.99 16.68 -4.83
CA GLN A 652 -32.25 17.14 -5.40
C GLN A 652 -33.15 15.95 -5.76
N TRP A 653 -34.47 16.11 -5.78
CA TRP A 653 -35.40 15.04 -6.21
C TRP A 653 -36.22 15.39 -7.44
N TYR A 654 -36.02 16.58 -7.99
CA TYR A 654 -36.66 16.99 -9.24
C TYR A 654 -36.04 16.24 -10.43
N PRO A 655 -36.85 15.79 -11.39
CA PRO A 655 -36.33 15.20 -12.62
C PRO A 655 -35.45 16.20 -13.39
N HIS A 656 -34.37 15.70 -13.99
CA HIS A 656 -33.49 16.46 -14.89
C HIS A 656 -32.72 17.62 -14.26
N THR A 657 -32.62 17.66 -12.94
CA THR A 657 -31.74 18.60 -12.24
C THR A 657 -30.42 17.96 -11.87
N ASP A 658 -29.41 18.80 -11.67
CA ASP A 658 -28.11 18.37 -11.16
C ASP A 658 -28.26 17.80 -9.74
N TRP A 659 -27.38 16.86 -9.41
CA TRP A 659 -27.29 16.27 -8.08
C TRP A 659 -28.56 15.55 -7.65
N MET A 660 -29.34 15.07 -8.62
CA MET A 660 -30.55 14.30 -8.37
C MET A 660 -30.23 13.06 -7.53
N MET A 661 -30.98 12.79 -6.47
CA MET A 661 -30.75 11.64 -5.61
C MET A 661 -30.96 10.31 -6.34
N SER A 662 -30.04 9.40 -6.03
CA SER A 662 -30.03 8.02 -6.48
C SER A 662 -29.64 7.11 -5.33
N LEU A 663 -30.13 5.87 -5.37
CA LEU A 663 -29.77 4.82 -4.41
C LEU A 663 -28.53 4.05 -4.91
N GLU A 664 -27.52 3.92 -4.06
CA GLU A 664 -26.27 3.18 -4.30
C GLU A 664 -26.03 2.13 -3.22
N ARG A 665 -25.39 1.02 -3.60
CA ARG A 665 -24.97 -0.04 -2.68
C ARG A 665 -23.50 0.16 -2.30
N LEU A 666 -23.17 0.00 -1.02
CA LEU A 666 -21.80 0.07 -0.51
C LEU A 666 -21.02 -1.20 -0.85
N ASP A 667 -21.66 -2.37 -0.76
CA ASP A 667 -21.15 -3.66 -1.21
C ASP A 667 -22.07 -4.25 -2.28
N ASN A 668 -21.50 -4.54 -3.45
CA ASN A 668 -22.22 -5.14 -4.58
C ASN A 668 -22.59 -6.61 -4.38
N ASN A 669 -21.95 -7.30 -3.43
CA ASN A 669 -22.23 -8.69 -3.07
C ASN A 669 -23.47 -8.82 -2.18
N LEU A 670 -23.94 -7.73 -1.60
CA LEU A 670 -25.14 -7.66 -0.82
C LEU A 670 -26.30 -7.08 -1.65
N GLY A 671 -27.53 -7.45 -1.28
CA GLY A 671 -28.75 -6.92 -1.86
C GLY A 671 -28.98 -5.44 -1.50
N TYR A 672 -30.16 -4.93 -1.84
CA TYR A 672 -30.60 -3.63 -1.31
C TYR A 672 -31.21 -3.85 0.08
N VAL A 673 -30.35 -3.96 1.08
CA VAL A 673 -30.70 -4.18 2.49
C VAL A 673 -30.31 -2.96 3.32
N GLU A 674 -30.89 -2.84 4.52
CA GLU A 674 -30.55 -1.78 5.47
C GLU A 674 -29.05 -1.81 5.81
N GLY A 675 -28.43 -0.64 5.92
CA GLY A 675 -26.97 -0.51 6.17
C GLY A 675 -26.05 -0.78 4.97
N ASN A 676 -26.54 -1.40 3.88
CA ASN A 676 -25.78 -1.55 2.63
C ASN A 676 -26.14 -0.50 1.57
N CYS A 677 -27.13 0.35 1.81
CA CYS A 677 -27.59 1.35 0.86
C CYS A 677 -27.35 2.77 1.38
N VAL A 678 -27.04 3.68 0.46
CA VAL A 678 -26.91 5.11 0.74
C VAL A 678 -27.49 5.94 -0.41
N LEU A 679 -27.83 7.20 -0.13
CA LEU A 679 -28.19 8.15 -1.18
C LEU A 679 -26.97 8.91 -1.68
N ILE A 680 -26.82 8.94 -2.99
CA ILE A 680 -25.78 9.67 -3.70
C ILE A 680 -26.39 10.56 -4.79
N ALA A 681 -25.64 11.55 -5.24
CA ALA A 681 -25.99 12.26 -6.46
C ALA A 681 -25.86 11.31 -7.67
N ASN A 682 -26.81 11.37 -8.60
CA ASN A 682 -26.94 10.45 -9.73
C ASN A 682 -25.74 10.49 -10.68
N GLU A 683 -24.99 11.58 -10.69
CA GLU A 683 -23.70 11.76 -11.39
C GLU A 683 -22.64 10.75 -10.92
N PHE A 684 -22.71 10.34 -9.66
CA PHE A 684 -21.81 9.34 -9.08
C PHE A 684 -22.33 7.91 -9.26
N ASN A 685 -23.57 7.72 -9.76
CA ASN A 685 -24.13 6.41 -10.04
C ASN A 685 -23.68 5.88 -11.41
N THR A 686 -22.44 5.41 -11.44
CA THR A 686 -21.84 4.81 -12.64
C THR A 686 -22.19 3.32 -12.77
N THR A 687 -22.12 2.78 -13.99
CA THR A 687 -22.39 1.35 -14.21
C THR A 687 -21.34 0.50 -13.52
N ASP A 688 -21.78 -0.52 -12.77
CA ASP A 688 -20.91 -1.54 -12.19
C ASP A 688 -20.35 -2.46 -13.29
N HIS A 689 -19.02 -2.41 -13.47
CA HIS A 689 -18.31 -3.27 -14.41
C HIS A 689 -17.67 -4.51 -13.76
N SER A 690 -17.82 -4.70 -12.44
CA SER A 690 -17.18 -5.79 -11.69
C SER A 690 -17.55 -7.18 -12.24
N ARG A 691 -18.81 -7.39 -12.64
CA ARG A 691 -19.30 -8.65 -13.21
C ARG A 691 -18.62 -9.06 -14.52
N HIS A 692 -18.02 -8.12 -15.24
CA HIS A 692 -17.33 -8.39 -16.51
C HIS A 692 -15.81 -8.44 -16.36
N ALA A 693 -15.29 -8.20 -15.16
CA ALA A 693 -13.87 -8.31 -14.92
C ALA A 693 -13.46 -9.79 -14.93
N VAL A 694 -12.65 -10.16 -15.90
CA VAL A 694 -12.10 -11.52 -16.07
C VAL A 694 -10.89 -11.75 -15.14
N GLY A 695 -10.74 -10.93 -14.10
CA GLY A 695 -9.61 -10.89 -13.18
C GLY A 695 -9.89 -9.97 -11.98
N GLU A 696 -8.87 -9.78 -11.14
CA GLU A 696 -8.93 -8.93 -9.94
C GLU A 696 -9.38 -7.50 -10.31
N VAL A 697 -10.54 -7.09 -9.81
CA VAL A 697 -11.06 -5.73 -9.92
C VAL A 697 -10.27 -4.88 -8.93
N ARG A 698 -9.23 -4.19 -9.41
CA ARG A 698 -8.43 -3.26 -8.58
C ARG A 698 -9.12 -1.91 -8.38
N GLY A 699 -10.31 -1.76 -8.93
CA GLY A 699 -11.15 -0.58 -8.83
C GLY A 699 -12.55 -0.86 -9.37
N SER A 700 -13.60 -0.63 -8.57
CA SER A 700 -14.94 -0.54 -9.14
C SER A 700 -15.00 0.76 -9.94
N SER A 701 -15.69 0.78 -11.09
CA SER A 701 -16.03 2.04 -11.76
C SER A 701 -16.88 2.96 -10.88
N GLN A 702 -17.42 2.41 -9.78
CA GLN A 702 -18.18 3.14 -8.78
C GLN A 702 -17.33 4.21 -8.12
N TRP A 703 -18.00 5.31 -7.85
CA TRP A 703 -17.49 6.34 -6.98
C TRP A 703 -17.41 5.84 -5.54
N SER A 704 -16.44 6.37 -4.82
CA SER A 704 -16.27 6.17 -3.39
C SER A 704 -15.82 7.48 -2.75
N LEU A 705 -15.97 7.59 -1.44
CA LEU A 705 -15.46 8.74 -0.69
C LEU A 705 -13.98 9.02 -0.99
N ALA A 706 -13.16 7.97 -1.07
CA ALA A 706 -11.74 8.10 -1.40
C ALA A 706 -11.51 8.69 -2.80
N LYS A 707 -12.32 8.33 -3.80
CA LYS A 707 -12.22 8.90 -5.15
C LYS A 707 -12.66 10.36 -5.18
N VAL A 708 -13.72 10.71 -4.45
CA VAL A 708 -14.15 12.10 -4.34
C VAL A 708 -13.05 12.93 -3.69
N LEU A 709 -12.49 12.47 -2.57
CA LEU A 709 -11.36 13.14 -1.92
C LEU A 709 -10.12 13.21 -2.81
N HIS A 710 -9.87 12.21 -3.64
CA HIS A 710 -8.76 12.23 -4.60
C HIS A 710 -8.93 13.32 -5.67
N VAL A 711 -10.16 13.50 -6.18
CA VAL A 711 -10.45 14.48 -7.24
C VAL A 711 -10.54 15.90 -6.67
N TRP A 712 -11.22 16.08 -5.54
CA TRP A 712 -11.61 17.41 -5.03
C TRP A 712 -10.92 17.82 -3.71
N GLY A 713 -10.12 16.94 -3.11
CA GLY A 713 -9.49 17.16 -1.81
C GLY A 713 -10.49 17.15 -0.65
N ARG A 714 -10.01 17.50 0.55
CA ARG A 714 -10.86 17.67 1.75
C ARG A 714 -11.69 18.96 1.76
N ALA A 715 -11.40 19.89 0.86
CA ALA A 715 -12.01 21.21 0.84
C ALA A 715 -13.54 21.21 0.60
N GLY A 716 -14.15 20.06 0.28
CA GLY A 716 -15.60 19.90 0.15
C GLY A 716 -16.30 19.16 1.30
N PHE A 717 -15.60 18.81 2.39
CA PHE A 717 -16.09 17.90 3.44
C PHE A 717 -16.30 18.52 4.83
N LEU A 718 -16.25 19.84 4.95
CA LEU A 718 -16.47 20.55 6.21
C LEU A 718 -17.95 20.87 6.45
#